data_AF-A0A0L0DFZ0-F1
#
_entry.id   AF-A0A0L0DFZ0-F1
#
_cell.length_a   1.000
_cell.length_b   1.000
_cell.length_c   1.000
_cell.angle_alpha   90.00
_cell.angle_beta   90.00
_cell.angle_gamma   90.00
#
_symmetry.space_group_name_H-M   'P 1'
#
loop_
_entity.id
_entity.type
_entity.pdbx_description
1 polymer ?
#
loop_
_entity_poly.entity_id
_entity_poly.type
_entity_poly.pdbx_seq_one_letter_code
_entity_poly.pdbx_strand_id
1 'polypeptide(L)'
;MVVASFRVDYLVLGGTVVDGLGGEPVVADVAIARGRVVGVGPALSTAYTVADPSTDLIDASGLLVLPGLIDTHAHDDSVLLHPHPPAPRAAAAPVPSPAADDGGIDAHHPLLPKVAQGVTTVIIGNCGISLAPLNAAASCTCGAADGEVYSCTCSPLPSPMYILGPRARYSFDSMDAYIAALDAAELPVNVGVLVGHASLRARAMGEDALVTRPANADEMAAMQSSLAEMGAAGQVLGLSTGLYYAIGAPAPTEEVVALAATLANASNGAAVYTTHLRDETSGVETALDEAIAIADAAGAHLVVSHVKAAGSDNWGKGPALVEKLTNAAAAAQAAGRNVAFDVYPYTASSTHLSAPHIRRSSSSLLAWSAVAPHLAGAEILDAAAQLGPEGAPPPTPEQAVAALEPGGGIYFQIDDGDLETLLACPLAMVGSDGLPLDSRPHPRLYGTFTRVLAKYAAADDGLLPLAEAVRRMTSLPAQTFGLVDRGSLTVGAFADLVVVDRTALTERATYEEPRATPAGVHYVFVNGEPVVRAGGAPPARILAHPGMVLKRPAAVHVARMKEALRVAAEAPLVSETPVGAAWFDDRTGALVATGHNRTVASRNATLHAELVALGELEAELGSAEALAALAPHLHLYVTLEPCGMCFSALRELGVGAIHYGAANPRFGGGTVLNLNAEAAAIPCVGGVCRDDAVELLKSFYATQNPATAGIHETTQA
;
A
#
# COMPACT_ATOMS: atom_id res chain seq x y z
N MET A 1 -9.12 -26.39 37.54
CA MET A 1 -9.45 -24.99 37.23
C MET A 1 -9.56 -24.89 35.72
N VAL A 2 -10.77 -24.74 35.18
CA VAL A 2 -10.95 -24.49 33.74
C VAL A 2 -10.55 -23.03 33.53
N VAL A 3 -9.36 -22.80 32.95
CA VAL A 3 -8.99 -21.46 32.49
C VAL A 3 -9.96 -21.13 31.37
N ALA A 4 -10.71 -20.03 31.49
CA ALA A 4 -11.63 -19.62 30.44
C ALA A 4 -10.82 -19.38 29.16
N SER A 5 -11.06 -20.17 28.12
CA SER A 5 -10.43 -19.98 26.82
C SER A 5 -11.20 -18.92 26.04
N PHE A 6 -10.48 -17.98 25.43
CA PHE A 6 -11.08 -16.98 24.56
C PHE A 6 -11.30 -17.57 23.17
N ARG A 7 -12.47 -17.32 22.57
CA ARG A 7 -12.76 -17.78 21.20
C ARG A 7 -12.09 -16.86 20.18
N VAL A 8 -11.39 -17.45 19.22
CA VAL A 8 -10.72 -16.76 18.10
C VAL A 8 -11.15 -17.37 16.77
N ASP A 9 -10.91 -16.65 15.67
CA ASP A 9 -11.30 -17.08 14.33
C ASP A 9 -10.33 -18.13 13.79
N TYR A 10 -9.02 -17.90 13.95
CA TYR A 10 -7.97 -18.82 13.53
C TYR A 10 -6.86 -18.90 14.58
N LEU A 11 -6.21 -20.07 14.64
CA LEU A 11 -5.03 -20.28 15.46
C LEU A 11 -3.97 -21.02 14.64
N VAL A 12 -2.87 -20.34 14.35
CA VAL A 12 -1.68 -20.89 13.67
C VAL A 12 -0.71 -21.38 14.74
N LEU A 13 -0.32 -22.65 14.68
CA LEU A 13 0.46 -23.32 15.72
C LEU A 13 1.88 -23.67 15.28
N GLY A 14 2.86 -23.48 16.18
CA GLY A 14 4.19 -24.07 16.07
C GLY A 14 5.07 -23.57 14.91
N GLY A 15 4.67 -22.49 14.24
CA GLY A 15 5.42 -21.93 13.13
C GLY A 15 6.64 -21.13 13.57
N THR A 16 7.61 -20.98 12.66
CA THR A 16 8.73 -20.05 12.82
C THR A 16 8.26 -18.66 12.38
N VAL A 17 7.87 -17.83 13.34
CA VAL A 17 7.42 -16.46 13.14
C VAL A 17 8.62 -15.56 12.84
N VAL A 18 8.61 -14.93 11.67
CA VAL A 18 9.49 -13.81 11.33
C VAL A 18 8.61 -12.57 11.35
N ASP A 19 8.65 -11.79 12.41
CA ASP A 19 7.66 -10.76 12.74
C ASP A 19 7.63 -9.54 11.79
N GLY A 20 8.59 -9.46 10.87
CA GLY A 20 8.76 -8.37 9.92
C GLY A 20 9.49 -7.15 10.47
N LEU A 21 9.92 -7.13 11.73
CA LEU A 21 10.63 -6.01 12.35
C LEU A 21 12.16 -6.11 12.20
N GLY A 22 12.66 -7.16 11.54
CA GLY A 22 14.09 -7.43 11.35
C GLY A 22 14.74 -8.17 12.52
N GLY A 23 13.96 -8.62 13.52
CA GLY A 23 14.44 -9.42 14.63
C GLY A 23 14.67 -10.90 14.27
N GLU A 24 15.28 -11.63 15.19
CA GLU A 24 15.50 -13.08 15.03
C GLU A 24 14.18 -13.85 14.95
N PRO A 25 14.04 -14.82 14.04
CA PRO A 25 12.87 -15.68 13.97
C PRO A 25 12.62 -16.46 15.26
N VAL A 26 11.35 -16.60 15.66
CA VAL A 26 10.95 -17.31 16.88
C VAL A 26 9.90 -18.37 16.60
N VAL A 27 10.01 -19.54 17.24
CA VAL A 27 8.93 -20.53 17.19
C VAL A 27 7.79 -20.07 18.09
N ALA A 28 6.63 -19.80 17.50
CA ALA A 28 5.47 -19.27 18.20
C ALA A 28 4.16 -19.63 17.51
N ASP A 29 3.06 -19.51 18.25
CA ASP A 29 1.72 -19.55 17.74
C ASP A 29 1.24 -18.12 17.42
N VAL A 30 0.27 -17.99 16.51
CA VAL A 30 -0.40 -16.72 16.17
C VAL A 30 -1.91 -16.91 16.25
N ALA A 31 -2.58 -16.11 17.08
CA ALA A 31 -4.03 -16.10 17.22
C ALA A 31 -4.65 -14.93 16.46
N ILE A 32 -5.68 -15.19 15.66
CA ILE A 32 -6.38 -14.22 14.82
C ILE A 32 -7.83 -14.11 15.26
N ALA A 33 -8.29 -12.90 15.53
CA ALA A 33 -9.71 -12.64 15.76
C ALA A 33 -10.11 -11.27 15.19
N ARG A 34 -11.27 -11.23 14.52
CA ARG A 34 -11.91 -10.05 13.94
C ARG A 34 -10.94 -9.26 13.06
N GLY A 35 -10.26 -9.99 12.19
CA GLY A 35 -9.29 -9.45 11.24
C GLY A 35 -7.98 -8.94 11.82
N ARG A 36 -7.69 -9.20 13.11
CA ARG A 36 -6.48 -8.75 13.80
C ARG A 36 -5.73 -9.88 14.48
N VAL A 37 -4.43 -9.65 14.65
CA VAL A 37 -3.58 -10.48 15.49
C VAL A 37 -3.87 -10.17 16.95
N VAL A 38 -4.36 -11.15 17.71
CA VAL A 38 -4.73 -10.98 19.13
C VAL A 38 -3.76 -11.68 20.10
N GLY A 39 -2.87 -12.51 19.56
CA GLY A 39 -1.81 -13.15 20.33
C GLY A 39 -0.67 -13.60 19.43
N VAL A 40 0.56 -13.43 19.91
CA VAL A 40 1.78 -14.03 19.34
C VAL A 40 2.59 -14.56 20.52
N GLY A 41 2.95 -15.83 20.51
CA GLY A 41 3.71 -16.43 21.59
C GLY A 41 3.53 -17.94 21.69
N PRO A 42 4.18 -18.60 22.66
CA PRO A 42 4.10 -20.04 22.80
C PRO A 42 2.78 -20.49 23.45
N ALA A 43 2.30 -21.67 23.06
CA ALA A 43 1.19 -22.38 23.72
C ALA A 43 -0.11 -21.58 23.79
N LEU A 44 -0.43 -20.81 22.76
CA LEU A 44 -1.66 -20.01 22.68
C LEU A 44 -2.92 -20.90 22.68
N SER A 45 -2.80 -22.17 22.30
CA SER A 45 -3.87 -23.17 22.41
C SER A 45 -4.36 -23.44 23.84
N THR A 46 -3.60 -22.99 24.87
CA THR A 46 -4.05 -23.06 26.27
C THR A 46 -4.93 -21.88 26.68
N ALA A 47 -4.85 -20.77 25.96
CA ALA A 47 -5.59 -19.53 26.23
C ALA A 47 -6.70 -19.27 25.21
N TYR A 48 -6.59 -19.84 24.00
CA TYR A 48 -7.47 -19.60 22.88
C TYR A 48 -8.05 -20.91 22.31
N THR A 49 -9.28 -20.83 21.82
CA THR A 49 -9.99 -21.93 21.16
C THR A 49 -10.64 -21.43 19.87
N VAL A 50 -10.65 -22.27 18.83
CA VAL A 50 -11.32 -21.98 17.55
C VAL A 50 -12.70 -22.62 17.48
N ALA A 51 -13.53 -22.17 16.53
CA ALA A 51 -14.87 -22.71 16.30
C ALA A 51 -14.82 -24.12 15.72
N ASP A 52 -14.07 -24.29 14.64
CA ASP A 52 -13.88 -25.58 13.96
C ASP A 52 -12.38 -25.91 13.89
N PRO A 53 -11.88 -26.79 14.79
CA PRO A 53 -10.48 -27.19 14.78
C PRO A 53 -10.01 -27.88 13.48
N SER A 54 -10.91 -28.34 12.61
CA SER A 54 -10.53 -29.00 11.36
C SER A 54 -10.14 -28.02 10.25
N THR A 55 -10.63 -26.79 10.32
CA THR A 55 -10.38 -25.74 9.31
C THR A 55 -9.64 -24.53 9.87
N ASP A 56 -9.81 -24.26 11.16
CA ASP A 56 -9.41 -22.98 11.76
C ASP A 56 -8.15 -23.13 12.64
N LEU A 57 -7.78 -24.38 12.96
CA LEU A 57 -6.51 -24.72 13.58
C LEU A 57 -5.49 -25.10 12.49
N ILE A 58 -4.45 -24.28 12.36
CA ILE A 58 -3.45 -24.44 11.30
C ILE A 58 -2.15 -24.91 11.94
N ASP A 59 -1.75 -26.14 11.62
CA ASP A 59 -0.42 -26.63 11.97
C ASP A 59 0.63 -26.02 11.02
N ALA A 60 1.46 -25.14 11.56
CA ALA A 60 2.56 -24.49 10.85
C ALA A 60 3.92 -25.03 11.32
N SER A 61 3.97 -26.19 11.97
CA SER A 61 5.22 -26.81 12.41
C SER A 61 6.20 -27.01 11.25
N GLY A 62 7.39 -26.43 11.37
CA GLY A 62 8.42 -26.46 10.32
C GLY A 62 8.19 -25.46 9.17
N LEU A 63 7.12 -24.67 9.21
CA LEU A 63 6.81 -23.62 8.24
C LEU A 63 7.22 -22.24 8.78
N LEU A 64 7.41 -21.30 7.87
CA LEU A 64 7.55 -19.88 8.19
C LEU A 64 6.18 -19.23 8.31
N VAL A 65 6.03 -18.30 9.26
CA VAL A 65 4.88 -17.42 9.40
C VAL A 65 5.37 -15.98 9.32
N LEU A 66 4.98 -15.28 8.26
CA LEU A 66 5.45 -13.92 7.95
C LEU A 66 4.25 -12.96 7.93
N PRO A 67 4.42 -11.65 8.18
CA PRO A 67 3.41 -10.68 7.80
C PRO A 67 3.15 -10.76 6.30
N GLY A 68 1.94 -10.37 5.90
CA GLY A 68 1.55 -10.32 4.51
C GLY A 68 2.49 -9.42 3.71
N LEU A 69 2.88 -9.88 2.52
CA LEU A 69 3.86 -9.16 1.70
C LEU A 69 3.19 -7.94 1.03
N ILE A 70 3.95 -6.86 0.90
CA ILE A 70 3.50 -5.58 0.36
C ILE A 70 4.24 -5.31 -0.95
N ASP A 71 3.49 -5.27 -2.05
CA ASP A 71 4.01 -4.93 -3.37
C ASP A 71 4.03 -3.42 -3.56
N THR A 72 5.22 -2.83 -3.41
CA THR A 72 5.39 -1.37 -3.46
C THR A 72 5.27 -0.78 -4.85
N HIS A 73 5.34 -1.61 -5.87
CA HIS A 73 5.39 -1.15 -7.25
C HIS A 73 4.50 -2.02 -8.14
N ALA A 74 3.21 -1.71 -8.17
CA ALA A 74 2.24 -2.40 -9.00
C ALA A 74 1.61 -1.48 -10.06
N HIS A 75 1.23 -2.09 -11.19
CA HIS A 75 0.41 -1.50 -12.24
C HIS A 75 -0.93 -2.24 -12.36
N ASP A 76 -1.53 -2.55 -11.19
CA ASP A 76 -2.76 -3.34 -11.08
C ASP A 76 -4.05 -2.49 -11.16
N ASP A 77 -3.93 -1.17 -11.35
CA ASP A 77 -5.01 -0.18 -11.22
C ASP A 77 -6.33 -0.61 -11.89
N SER A 78 -6.28 -1.10 -13.14
CA SER A 78 -7.48 -1.46 -13.88
C SER A 78 -7.97 -2.87 -13.65
N VAL A 79 -7.07 -3.79 -13.29
CA VAL A 79 -7.43 -5.19 -13.06
C VAL A 79 -8.02 -5.41 -11.67
N LEU A 80 -7.84 -4.46 -10.75
CA LEU A 80 -8.57 -4.40 -9.48
C LEU A 80 -10.08 -4.21 -9.68
N LEU A 81 -10.50 -3.70 -10.83
CA LEU A 81 -11.91 -3.51 -11.21
C LEU A 81 -12.37 -4.59 -12.21
N HIS A 82 -11.87 -5.82 -12.10
CA HIS A 82 -12.30 -6.96 -12.93
C HIS A 82 -13.63 -7.57 -12.42
N PRO A 83 -14.54 -8.09 -13.29
CA PRO A 83 -14.45 -8.15 -14.76
C PRO A 83 -14.59 -6.79 -15.45
N HIS A 84 -15.32 -5.85 -14.84
CA HIS A 84 -15.52 -4.50 -15.35
C HIS A 84 -15.60 -3.47 -14.21
N PRO A 85 -15.11 -2.22 -14.43
CA PRO A 85 -15.51 -1.12 -13.57
C PRO A 85 -17.05 -1.07 -13.57
N PRO A 86 -17.70 -0.88 -12.42
CA PRO A 86 -19.15 -0.75 -12.41
C PRO A 86 -19.53 0.40 -13.35
N ALA A 87 -20.37 0.10 -14.35
CA ALA A 87 -20.95 1.13 -15.20
C ALA A 87 -21.62 2.20 -14.31
N PRO A 88 -21.56 3.50 -14.67
CA PRO A 88 -22.24 4.53 -13.89
C PRO A 88 -23.73 4.19 -13.79
N ARG A 89 -24.19 3.92 -12.56
CA ARG A 89 -25.53 3.44 -12.23
C ARG A 89 -26.62 4.29 -12.88
N ALA A 90 -27.38 3.69 -13.79
CA ALA A 90 -28.83 3.89 -13.86
C ALA A 90 -29.49 2.59 -13.38
N ALA A 91 -30.40 2.70 -12.42
CA ALA A 91 -30.98 1.59 -11.68
C ALA A 91 -31.57 0.49 -12.57
N ALA A 92 -31.08 -0.75 -12.44
CA ALA A 92 -31.80 -1.97 -12.83
C ALA A 92 -31.28 -3.22 -12.09
N ALA A 93 -32.18 -4.19 -11.97
CA ALA A 93 -32.26 -5.38 -11.11
C ALA A 93 -31.05 -6.37 -11.10
N PRO A 94 -30.95 -7.23 -10.07
CA PRO A 94 -29.83 -8.16 -9.88
C PRO A 94 -29.78 -9.26 -10.95
N VAL A 95 -28.57 -9.50 -11.46
CA VAL A 95 -28.24 -10.66 -12.32
C VAL A 95 -28.09 -11.90 -11.42
N PRO A 96 -28.56 -13.11 -11.82
CA PRO A 96 -28.55 -14.27 -10.95
C PRO A 96 -27.12 -14.81 -10.75
N SER A 97 -26.79 -15.08 -9.50
CA SER A 97 -25.62 -15.85 -9.08
C SER A 97 -25.61 -17.24 -9.72
N PRO A 98 -24.50 -17.71 -10.32
CA PRO A 98 -24.37 -19.11 -10.71
C PRO A 98 -24.28 -19.98 -9.45
N ALA A 99 -24.93 -21.14 -9.55
CA ALA A 99 -25.33 -22.01 -8.45
C ALA A 99 -24.19 -22.52 -7.53
N ALA A 100 -24.61 -22.79 -6.30
CA ALA A 100 -23.93 -23.41 -5.16
C ALA A 100 -22.78 -24.42 -5.43
N ASP A 101 -21.69 -24.15 -4.69
CA ASP A 101 -20.85 -25.07 -3.90
C ASP A 101 -19.66 -25.83 -4.54
N ASP A 102 -18.46 -25.22 -4.50
CA ASP A 102 -17.16 -25.90 -4.30
C ASP A 102 -16.05 -25.06 -3.59
N GLY A 103 -16.38 -23.95 -2.93
CA GLY A 103 -15.48 -23.27 -1.99
C GLY A 103 -14.22 -22.60 -2.57
N GLY A 104 -14.32 -21.91 -3.72
CA GLY A 104 -13.37 -20.88 -4.12
C GLY A 104 -13.76 -20.16 -5.41
N ILE A 105 -13.34 -18.91 -5.54
CA ILE A 105 -13.74 -17.97 -6.60
C ILE A 105 -12.53 -17.73 -7.54
N ASP A 106 -12.73 -17.97 -8.83
CA ASP A 106 -11.91 -17.47 -9.94
C ASP A 106 -10.45 -17.99 -10.08
N ALA A 107 -10.27 -19.03 -10.91
CA ALA A 107 -8.95 -19.55 -11.32
C ALA A 107 -8.24 -18.69 -12.38
N HIS A 108 -8.89 -17.66 -12.90
CA HIS A 108 -8.36 -16.74 -13.91
C HIS A 108 -8.30 -15.29 -13.42
N HIS A 109 -8.45 -15.09 -12.11
CA HIS A 109 -8.44 -13.76 -11.51
C HIS A 109 -7.10 -13.06 -11.78
N PRO A 110 -7.09 -11.80 -12.25
CA PRO A 110 -5.86 -11.10 -12.59
C PRO A 110 -4.96 -10.80 -11.37
N LEU A 111 -5.49 -10.93 -10.15
CA LEU A 111 -4.75 -10.82 -8.88
C LEU A 111 -4.34 -12.17 -8.27
N LEU A 112 -4.70 -13.30 -8.89
CA LEU A 112 -4.15 -14.61 -8.49
C LEU A 112 -2.61 -14.60 -8.46
N PRO A 113 -1.89 -13.97 -9.43
CA PRO A 113 -0.43 -13.90 -9.39
C PRO A 113 0.10 -13.20 -8.14
N LYS A 114 -0.64 -12.24 -7.57
CA LYS A 114 -0.25 -11.50 -6.36
C LYS A 114 -0.41 -12.36 -5.13
N VAL A 115 -1.63 -12.84 -4.86
CA VAL A 115 -1.90 -13.66 -3.66
C VAL A 115 -1.14 -14.97 -3.69
N ALA A 116 -0.89 -15.56 -4.88
CA ALA A 116 -0.11 -16.79 -4.96
C ALA A 116 1.35 -16.64 -4.50
N GLN A 117 1.88 -15.41 -4.50
CA GLN A 117 3.20 -15.10 -3.98
C GLN A 117 3.21 -14.76 -2.48
N GLY A 118 2.04 -14.66 -1.84
CA GLY A 118 1.92 -14.15 -0.46
C GLY A 118 1.68 -12.64 -0.36
N VAL A 119 1.43 -11.96 -1.48
CA VAL A 119 1.09 -10.52 -1.47
C VAL A 119 -0.30 -10.32 -0.89
N THR A 120 -0.39 -9.40 0.07
CA THR A 120 -1.63 -9.02 0.76
C THR A 120 -1.99 -7.56 0.53
N THR A 121 -1.04 -6.74 0.09
CA THR A 121 -1.22 -5.32 -0.19
C THR A 121 -0.48 -4.94 -1.46
N VAL A 122 -1.10 -4.16 -2.33
CA VAL A 122 -0.47 -3.59 -3.53
C VAL A 122 -0.50 -2.06 -3.48
N ILE A 123 0.58 -1.41 -3.90
CA ILE A 123 0.66 0.04 -4.12
C ILE A 123 0.58 0.30 -5.61
N ILE A 124 -0.49 0.98 -6.04
CA ILE A 124 -0.81 1.25 -7.44
C ILE A 124 -0.63 2.73 -7.79
N GLY A 125 -0.79 3.08 -9.07
CA GLY A 125 -0.66 4.46 -9.54
C GLY A 125 0.80 4.92 -9.70
N ASN A 126 1.70 3.98 -10.01
CA ASN A 126 3.14 4.19 -10.13
C ASN A 126 3.57 4.83 -11.47
N CYS A 127 4.83 5.26 -11.54
CA CYS A 127 5.46 5.76 -12.77
C CYS A 127 4.75 6.94 -13.46
N GLY A 128 4.00 7.74 -12.69
CA GLY A 128 3.23 8.86 -13.21
C GLY A 128 1.88 8.47 -13.82
N ILE A 129 1.50 7.19 -13.82
CA ILE A 129 0.29 6.70 -14.47
C ILE A 129 -0.68 6.17 -13.41
N SER A 130 -1.92 6.61 -13.46
CA SER A 130 -3.01 6.14 -12.60
C SER A 130 -4.35 6.25 -13.33
N LEU A 131 -5.35 5.46 -12.94
CA LEU A 131 -6.68 5.56 -13.56
C LEU A 131 -7.44 6.85 -13.21
N ALA A 132 -7.09 7.51 -12.11
CA ALA A 132 -7.75 8.71 -11.63
C ALA A 132 -6.76 9.79 -11.18
N PRO A 133 -7.07 11.09 -11.38
CA PRO A 133 -8.31 11.60 -12.00
C PRO A 133 -8.16 11.73 -13.53
N LEU A 134 -8.81 10.86 -14.30
CA LEU A 134 -8.89 10.98 -15.75
C LEU A 134 -10.14 10.28 -16.30
N ASN A 135 -10.97 11.03 -17.03
CA ASN A 135 -12.09 10.48 -17.81
C ASN A 135 -11.82 10.65 -19.31
N ALA A 136 -10.87 9.87 -19.84
CA ALA A 136 -10.59 9.83 -21.26
C ALA A 136 -11.63 9.00 -22.03
N ALA A 137 -12.36 8.10 -21.34
CA ALA A 137 -13.40 7.26 -21.91
C ALA A 137 -14.56 8.07 -22.53
N ALA A 138 -14.82 9.29 -22.04
CA ALA A 138 -15.82 10.20 -22.61
C ALA A 138 -15.60 10.53 -24.10
N SER A 139 -14.38 10.38 -24.60
CA SER A 139 -14.03 10.56 -26.03
C SER A 139 -14.18 9.29 -26.87
N CYS A 140 -14.43 8.13 -26.26
CA CYS A 140 -14.65 6.87 -26.97
C CYS A 140 -16.08 6.76 -27.49
N THR A 141 -16.22 6.19 -28.68
CA THR A 141 -17.51 5.69 -29.17
C THR A 141 -17.56 4.20 -28.89
N CYS A 142 -18.33 3.81 -27.89
CA CYS A 142 -18.49 2.41 -27.48
C CYS A 142 -19.85 1.87 -27.93
N GLY A 143 -19.85 0.67 -28.51
CA GLY A 143 -21.07 -0.13 -28.67
C GLY A 143 -21.27 -0.97 -27.41
N ALA A 144 -22.44 -0.88 -26.79
CA ALA A 144 -22.85 -1.80 -25.73
C ALA A 144 -23.89 -2.78 -26.29
N ALA A 145 -23.58 -4.07 -26.25
CA ALA A 145 -24.59 -5.12 -26.32
C ALA A 145 -24.62 -5.78 -24.94
N ASP A 146 -25.82 -5.91 -24.37
CA ASP A 146 -26.07 -6.64 -23.11
C ASP A 146 -25.29 -6.19 -21.87
N GLY A 147 -24.91 -4.90 -21.81
CA GLY A 147 -24.27 -4.30 -20.64
C GLY A 147 -22.75 -4.48 -20.58
N GLU A 148 -22.14 -5.09 -21.59
CA GLU A 148 -20.69 -5.25 -21.67
C GLU A 148 -20.10 -4.48 -22.85
N VAL A 149 -19.07 -3.68 -22.56
CA VAL A 149 -18.35 -2.86 -23.54
C VAL A 149 -17.30 -3.74 -24.22
N TYR A 150 -17.66 -4.36 -25.34
CA TYR A 150 -16.76 -5.28 -26.06
C TYR A 150 -15.94 -4.64 -27.18
N SER A 151 -16.31 -3.46 -27.66
CA SER A 151 -15.51 -2.73 -28.65
C SER A 151 -15.71 -1.22 -28.53
N CYS A 152 -14.63 -0.52 -28.24
CA CYS A 152 -14.58 0.94 -28.31
C CYS A 152 -13.76 1.35 -29.53
N THR A 153 -14.31 2.24 -30.35
CA THR A 153 -13.54 3.00 -31.32
C THR A 153 -13.05 4.29 -30.67
N CYS A 154 -11.78 4.29 -30.25
CA CYS A 154 -11.06 5.48 -29.83
C CYS A 154 -9.58 5.38 -30.16
N SER A 155 -8.93 6.54 -30.30
CA SER A 155 -7.47 6.62 -30.37
C SER A 155 -6.87 6.04 -29.08
N PRO A 156 -5.76 5.28 -29.13
CA PRO A 156 -5.06 4.87 -27.93
C PRO A 156 -4.61 6.09 -27.12
N LEU A 157 -4.49 5.93 -25.81
CA LEU A 157 -3.83 6.93 -24.98
C LEU A 157 -2.33 6.98 -25.30
N PRO A 158 -1.65 8.11 -25.05
CA PRO A 158 -0.20 8.18 -25.18
C PRO A 158 0.50 7.10 -24.35
N SER A 159 1.55 6.50 -24.91
CA SER A 159 2.41 5.57 -24.17
C SER A 159 3.12 6.28 -23.00
N PRO A 160 3.31 5.63 -21.83
CA PRO A 160 2.89 4.27 -21.45
C PRO A 160 1.49 4.15 -20.83
N MET A 161 0.59 5.13 -20.92
CA MET A 161 -0.68 5.09 -20.19
C MET A 161 -1.50 3.82 -20.50
N TYR A 162 -1.50 3.35 -21.75
CA TYR A 162 -2.23 2.13 -22.11
C TYR A 162 -1.73 0.84 -21.43
N ILE A 163 -0.64 0.87 -20.64
CA ILE A 163 -0.24 -0.24 -19.76
C ILE A 163 -1.34 -0.58 -18.76
N LEU A 164 -2.11 0.42 -18.29
CA LEU A 164 -3.26 0.19 -17.42
C LEU A 164 -4.52 -0.21 -18.23
N GLY A 165 -4.39 -0.44 -19.53
CA GLY A 165 -5.46 -0.90 -20.40
C GLY A 165 -5.98 0.16 -21.37
N PRO A 166 -7.03 -0.18 -22.13
CA PRO A 166 -7.54 0.70 -23.18
C PRO A 166 -8.11 1.99 -22.60
N ARG A 167 -8.18 3.03 -23.43
CA ARG A 167 -8.75 4.37 -23.09
C ARG A 167 -10.09 4.30 -22.36
N ALA A 168 -10.92 3.31 -22.68
CA ALA A 168 -12.23 3.09 -22.05
C ALA A 168 -12.16 2.76 -20.55
N ARG A 169 -11.02 2.29 -20.03
CA ARG A 169 -10.80 2.03 -18.60
C ARG A 169 -10.55 3.32 -17.80
N TYR A 170 -10.21 4.42 -18.47
CA TYR A 170 -10.00 5.72 -17.86
C TYR A 170 -11.30 6.51 -17.81
N SER A 171 -12.15 6.20 -16.84
CA SER A 171 -13.51 6.73 -16.71
C SER A 171 -13.78 7.44 -15.38
N PHE A 172 -12.73 7.87 -14.68
CA PHE A 172 -12.84 8.40 -13.32
C PHE A 172 -12.46 9.88 -13.28
N ASP A 173 -13.47 10.75 -13.19
CA ASP A 173 -13.27 12.20 -13.12
C ASP A 173 -12.66 12.69 -11.81
N SER A 174 -12.72 11.89 -10.76
CA SER A 174 -12.15 12.21 -9.45
C SER A 174 -11.55 10.97 -8.80
N MET A 175 -10.67 11.20 -7.82
CA MET A 175 -10.12 10.13 -7.00
C MET A 175 -11.21 9.46 -6.14
N ASP A 176 -12.19 10.23 -5.66
CA ASP A 176 -13.36 9.68 -4.95
C ASP A 176 -14.13 8.67 -5.79
N ALA A 177 -14.38 8.95 -7.06
CA ALA A 177 -15.10 8.04 -7.94
C ALA A 177 -14.35 6.71 -8.13
N TYR A 178 -13.02 6.79 -8.23
CA TYR A 178 -12.18 5.60 -8.35
C TYR A 178 -12.12 4.79 -7.06
N ILE A 179 -11.90 5.46 -5.91
CA ILE A 179 -11.92 4.84 -4.59
C ILE A 179 -13.28 4.19 -4.32
N ALA A 180 -14.39 4.83 -4.66
CA ALA A 180 -15.72 4.25 -4.51
C ALA A 180 -15.92 3.01 -5.40
N ALA A 181 -15.32 2.99 -6.59
CA ALA A 181 -15.34 1.82 -7.46
C ALA A 181 -14.48 0.67 -6.88
N LEU A 182 -13.34 0.97 -6.27
CA LEU A 182 -12.50 0.00 -5.56
C LEU A 182 -13.19 -0.53 -4.29
N ASP A 183 -13.80 0.35 -3.49
CA ASP A 183 -14.54 -0.03 -2.27
C ASP A 183 -15.77 -0.91 -2.61
N ALA A 184 -16.32 -0.76 -3.82
CA ALA A 184 -17.39 -1.63 -4.35
C ALA A 184 -16.86 -2.88 -5.05
N ALA A 185 -15.56 -2.97 -5.33
CA ALA A 185 -14.95 -4.15 -5.93
C ALA A 185 -14.68 -5.19 -4.84
N GLU A 186 -14.87 -6.47 -5.18
CA GLU A 186 -14.48 -7.57 -4.32
C GLU A 186 -12.95 -7.73 -4.41
N LEU A 187 -12.21 -7.03 -3.55
CA LEU A 187 -10.75 -6.99 -3.57
C LEU A 187 -10.13 -8.15 -2.75
N PRO A 188 -9.28 -9.02 -3.34
CA PRO A 188 -8.57 -10.06 -2.58
C PRO A 188 -7.32 -9.57 -1.85
N VAL A 189 -6.90 -8.33 -2.08
CA VAL A 189 -5.74 -7.69 -1.46
C VAL A 189 -6.09 -6.28 -1.04
N ASN A 190 -5.38 -5.73 -0.06
CA ASN A 190 -5.45 -4.31 0.26
C ASN A 190 -4.82 -3.45 -0.84
N VAL A 191 -5.27 -2.22 -0.99
CA VAL A 191 -4.85 -1.32 -2.09
C VAL A 191 -4.44 0.03 -1.56
N GLY A 192 -3.17 0.38 -1.71
CA GLY A 192 -2.67 1.74 -1.53
C GLY A 192 -2.64 2.49 -2.86
N VAL A 193 -3.18 3.71 -2.90
CA VAL A 193 -3.33 4.48 -4.15
C VAL A 193 -2.36 5.66 -4.19
N LEU A 194 -1.53 5.73 -5.23
CA LEU A 194 -0.80 6.93 -5.63
C LEU A 194 -1.57 7.65 -6.75
N VAL A 195 -1.44 8.96 -6.82
CA VAL A 195 -1.90 9.73 -7.98
C VAL A 195 -0.77 9.91 -8.98
N GLY A 196 -1.03 9.61 -10.24
CA GLY A 196 -0.05 9.72 -11.33
C GLY A 196 0.03 11.13 -11.92
N HIS A 197 1.23 11.70 -11.97
CA HIS A 197 1.51 13.01 -12.58
C HIS A 197 1.07 13.12 -14.04
N ALA A 198 1.25 12.09 -14.85
CA ALA A 198 0.81 12.11 -16.25
C ALA A 198 -0.72 12.09 -16.37
N SER A 199 -1.44 11.40 -15.48
CA SER A 199 -2.91 11.44 -15.43
C SER A 199 -3.41 12.84 -15.04
N LEU A 200 -2.75 13.50 -14.08
CA LEU A 200 -3.03 14.91 -13.72
C LEU A 200 -2.78 15.86 -14.90
N ARG A 201 -1.63 15.73 -15.57
CA ARG A 201 -1.30 16.51 -16.77
C ARG A 201 -2.30 16.26 -17.90
N ALA A 202 -2.69 15.02 -18.15
CA ALA A 202 -3.68 14.68 -19.16
C ALA A 202 -5.03 15.36 -18.90
N ARG A 203 -5.48 15.38 -17.63
CA ARG A 203 -6.71 16.07 -17.23
C ARG A 203 -6.60 17.60 -17.37
N ALA A 204 -5.48 18.20 -16.97
CA ALA A 204 -5.32 19.65 -16.93
C ALA A 204 -4.97 20.26 -18.30
N MET A 205 -4.09 19.59 -19.06
CA MET A 205 -3.47 20.12 -20.29
C MET A 205 -4.06 19.51 -21.56
N GLY A 206 -4.68 18.33 -21.46
CA GLY A 206 -5.01 17.48 -22.60
C GLY A 206 -3.83 16.62 -23.08
N GLU A 207 -4.16 15.53 -23.77
CA GLU A 207 -3.21 14.46 -24.15
C GLU A 207 -2.14 14.86 -25.18
N ASP A 208 -2.46 15.79 -26.08
CA ASP A 208 -1.49 16.25 -27.08
C ASP A 208 -0.48 17.25 -26.48
N ALA A 209 -0.95 18.10 -25.57
CA ALA A 209 -0.10 19.11 -24.94
C ALA A 209 0.91 18.50 -23.96
N LEU A 210 0.51 17.43 -23.25
CA LEU A 210 1.34 16.85 -22.20
C LEU A 210 2.67 16.26 -22.73
N VAL A 211 2.72 15.81 -23.99
CA VAL A 211 3.93 15.23 -24.61
C VAL A 211 4.85 16.26 -25.29
N THR A 212 4.43 17.52 -25.38
CA THR A 212 5.12 18.53 -26.21
C THR A 212 5.70 19.70 -25.41
N ARG A 213 5.14 20.02 -24.24
CA ARG A 213 5.52 21.24 -23.50
C ARG A 213 5.33 21.13 -21.98
N PRO A 214 5.93 22.04 -21.20
CA PRO A 214 5.59 22.25 -19.79
C PRO A 214 4.13 22.70 -19.58
N ALA A 215 3.61 22.53 -18.36
CA ALA A 215 2.33 23.10 -17.95
C ALA A 215 2.42 24.63 -17.85
N ASN A 216 1.34 25.33 -18.24
CA ASN A 216 1.20 26.77 -17.98
C ASN A 216 0.67 27.03 -16.56
N ALA A 217 0.52 28.31 -16.19
CA ALA A 217 0.11 28.70 -14.84
C ALA A 217 -1.30 28.19 -14.44
N ASP A 218 -2.26 28.22 -15.37
CA ASP A 218 -3.63 27.78 -15.10
C ASP A 218 -3.70 26.25 -14.97
N GLU A 219 -2.97 25.54 -15.83
CA GLU A 219 -2.84 24.08 -15.79
C GLU A 219 -2.14 23.62 -14.50
N MET A 220 -1.10 24.33 -14.08
CA MET A 220 -0.44 24.10 -12.79
C MET A 220 -1.41 24.29 -11.63
N ALA A 221 -2.15 25.39 -11.61
CA ALA A 221 -3.13 25.68 -10.55
C ALA A 221 -4.21 24.60 -10.47
N ALA A 222 -4.69 24.08 -11.60
CA ALA A 222 -5.65 22.99 -11.65
C ALA A 222 -5.10 21.67 -11.07
N MET A 223 -3.85 21.32 -11.41
CA MET A 223 -3.18 20.15 -10.85
C MET A 223 -2.93 20.29 -9.35
N GLN A 224 -2.48 21.46 -8.89
CA GLN A 224 -2.28 21.76 -7.47
C GLN A 224 -3.59 21.71 -6.67
N SER A 225 -4.68 22.27 -7.20
CA SER A 225 -6.00 22.20 -6.54
C SER A 225 -6.43 20.74 -6.35
N SER A 226 -6.31 19.92 -7.40
CA SER A 226 -6.66 18.50 -7.35
C SER A 226 -5.82 17.76 -6.29
N LEU A 227 -4.52 18.02 -6.22
CA LEU A 227 -3.63 17.43 -5.23
C LEU A 227 -3.93 17.89 -3.81
N ALA A 228 -4.25 19.16 -3.62
CA ALA A 228 -4.59 19.71 -2.32
C ALA A 228 -5.87 19.07 -1.76
N GLU A 229 -6.89 18.89 -2.60
CA GLU A 229 -8.14 18.20 -2.24
C GLU A 229 -7.88 16.75 -1.85
N MET A 230 -7.16 15.99 -2.69
CA MET A 230 -6.85 14.58 -2.41
C MET A 230 -6.00 14.40 -1.15
N GLY A 231 -4.99 15.26 -0.97
CA GLY A 231 -4.11 15.23 0.20
C GLY A 231 -4.86 15.55 1.49
N ALA A 232 -5.69 16.59 1.48
CA ALA A 232 -6.47 16.99 2.66
C ALA A 232 -7.49 15.92 3.06
N ALA A 233 -8.11 15.26 2.08
CA ALA A 233 -9.05 14.16 2.29
C ALA A 233 -8.37 12.83 2.69
N GLY A 234 -7.04 12.72 2.56
CA GLY A 234 -6.31 11.47 2.82
C GLY A 234 -6.59 10.37 1.81
N GLN A 235 -7.04 10.72 0.61
CA GLN A 235 -7.46 9.78 -0.44
C GLN A 235 -6.28 9.03 -1.07
N VAL A 236 -5.11 9.67 -1.13
CA VAL A 236 -3.91 9.12 -1.78
C VAL A 236 -2.75 9.00 -0.81
N LEU A 237 -1.91 8.00 -1.02
CA LEU A 237 -0.67 7.81 -0.27
C LEU A 237 0.43 8.77 -0.72
N GLY A 238 0.37 9.25 -1.97
CA GLY A 238 1.45 10.04 -2.57
C GLY A 238 1.23 10.38 -4.04
N LEU A 239 2.20 11.09 -4.60
CA LEU A 239 2.31 11.46 -6.01
C LEU A 239 3.37 10.58 -6.67
N SER A 240 3.10 10.07 -7.88
CA SER A 240 4.10 9.41 -8.71
C SER A 240 4.46 10.22 -9.95
N THR A 241 5.70 10.13 -10.41
CA THR A 241 6.14 10.67 -11.70
C THR A 241 6.81 9.62 -12.58
N GLY A 242 6.74 9.86 -13.88
CA GLY A 242 7.40 9.06 -14.92
C GLY A 242 8.17 9.96 -15.86
N LEU A 243 9.25 10.56 -15.36
CA LEU A 243 9.97 11.63 -16.06
C LEU A 243 10.78 11.12 -17.26
N TYR A 244 11.04 9.81 -17.32
CA TYR A 244 11.61 9.14 -18.48
C TYR A 244 10.70 9.19 -19.71
N TYR A 245 9.40 9.04 -19.49
CA TYR A 245 8.43 8.87 -20.58
C TYR A 245 8.11 10.19 -21.25
N ALA A 246 7.79 10.16 -22.55
CA ALA A 246 7.37 11.35 -23.29
C ALA A 246 6.20 12.11 -22.61
N ILE A 247 5.37 11.41 -21.84
CA ILE A 247 4.23 12.00 -21.12
C ILE A 247 4.61 12.82 -19.87
N GLY A 248 5.79 12.57 -19.30
CA GLY A 248 6.33 13.28 -18.14
C GLY A 248 7.60 14.09 -18.44
N ALA A 249 8.36 13.72 -19.47
CA ALA A 249 9.65 14.30 -19.81
C ALA A 249 9.64 15.82 -20.05
N PRO A 250 8.60 16.43 -20.67
CA PRO A 250 8.53 17.88 -20.82
C PRO A 250 8.34 18.65 -19.51
N ALA A 251 8.02 17.99 -18.39
CA ALA A 251 7.85 18.64 -17.11
C ALA A 251 9.22 19.08 -16.53
N PRO A 252 9.39 20.38 -16.25
CA PRO A 252 10.59 20.88 -15.59
C PRO A 252 10.59 20.47 -14.11
N THR A 253 11.76 20.43 -13.49
CA THR A 253 11.94 20.03 -12.08
C THR A 253 11.06 20.90 -11.15
N GLU A 254 10.93 22.19 -11.44
CA GLU A 254 10.14 23.14 -10.65
C GLU A 254 8.65 22.81 -10.64
N GLU A 255 8.12 22.24 -11.74
CA GLU A 255 6.74 21.76 -11.79
C GLU A 255 6.55 20.61 -10.79
N VAL A 256 7.48 19.65 -10.80
CA VAL A 256 7.39 18.49 -9.91
C VAL A 256 7.56 18.91 -8.44
N VAL A 257 8.48 19.82 -8.14
CA VAL A 257 8.62 20.40 -6.79
C VAL A 257 7.31 21.03 -6.33
N ALA A 258 6.68 21.87 -7.16
CA ALA A 258 5.45 22.56 -6.78
C ALA A 258 4.30 21.57 -6.49
N LEU A 259 4.15 20.54 -7.31
CA LEU A 259 3.12 19.51 -7.14
C LEU A 259 3.38 18.62 -5.92
N ALA A 260 4.61 18.12 -5.76
CA ALA A 260 5.00 17.31 -4.61
C ALA A 260 4.85 18.09 -3.29
N ALA A 261 5.26 19.37 -3.25
CA ALA A 261 5.10 20.24 -2.09
C ALA A 261 3.62 20.47 -1.76
N THR A 262 2.77 20.64 -2.78
CA THR A 262 1.33 20.84 -2.59
C THR A 262 0.71 19.64 -1.88
N LEU A 263 1.02 18.41 -2.34
CA LEU A 263 0.51 17.20 -1.72
C LEU A 263 1.10 16.94 -0.34
N ALA A 264 2.42 17.15 -0.16
CA ALA A 264 3.08 17.03 1.14
C ALA A 264 2.44 17.97 2.17
N ASN A 265 2.24 19.25 1.82
CA ASN A 265 1.59 20.22 2.71
C ASN A 265 0.14 19.83 3.03
N ALA A 266 -0.65 19.45 2.03
CA ALA A 266 -2.06 19.06 2.22
C ALA A 266 -2.22 17.80 3.08
N SER A 267 -1.19 16.95 3.14
CA SER A 267 -1.16 15.71 3.94
C SER A 267 -0.39 15.82 5.26
N ASN A 268 -0.06 17.04 5.71
CA ASN A 268 0.75 17.29 6.91
C ASN A 268 2.13 16.59 6.89
N GLY A 269 2.77 16.55 5.71
CA GLY A 269 4.07 15.94 5.48
C GLY A 269 4.05 14.43 5.28
N ALA A 270 2.88 13.79 5.34
CA ALA A 270 2.79 12.34 5.32
C ALA A 270 2.91 11.72 3.92
N ALA A 271 2.57 12.47 2.86
CA ALA A 271 2.56 11.94 1.49
C ALA A 271 3.97 11.60 0.97
N VAL A 272 4.03 10.54 0.16
CA VAL A 272 5.25 10.14 -0.53
C VAL A 272 5.33 10.75 -1.93
N TYR A 273 6.54 11.09 -2.37
CA TYR A 273 6.87 11.34 -3.76
C TYR A 273 7.58 10.10 -4.30
N THR A 274 6.95 9.43 -5.26
CA THR A 274 7.51 8.26 -5.95
C THR A 274 7.93 8.65 -7.36
N THR A 275 9.03 8.10 -7.88
CA THR A 275 9.49 8.51 -9.21
C THR A 275 10.18 7.40 -9.98
N HIS A 276 9.71 7.19 -11.21
CA HIS A 276 10.51 6.63 -12.28
C HIS A 276 11.40 7.77 -12.82
N LEU A 277 12.70 7.63 -12.61
CA LEU A 277 13.72 8.66 -12.86
C LEU A 277 13.69 9.20 -14.29
N ARG A 278 14.15 10.43 -14.50
CA ARG A 278 14.22 11.03 -15.84
C ARG A 278 15.12 10.26 -16.81
N ASP A 279 16.15 9.60 -16.28
CA ASP A 279 17.08 8.77 -17.03
C ASP A 279 17.48 7.58 -16.15
N GLU A 280 17.50 6.38 -16.71
CA GLU A 280 17.99 5.15 -16.04
C GLU A 280 19.25 4.60 -16.72
N THR A 281 19.87 5.37 -17.60
CA THR A 281 20.98 4.99 -18.48
C THR A 281 22.25 5.80 -18.13
N SER A 282 22.82 6.55 -19.08
CA SER A 282 24.01 7.37 -18.85
C SER A 282 23.77 8.45 -17.81
N GLY A 283 22.56 9.00 -17.74
CA GLY A 283 22.19 10.10 -16.85
C GLY A 283 21.62 9.68 -15.49
N VAL A 284 21.62 8.38 -15.15
CA VAL A 284 20.93 7.86 -13.95
C VAL A 284 21.33 8.54 -12.65
N GLU A 285 22.61 8.83 -12.47
CA GLU A 285 23.10 9.52 -11.27
C GLU A 285 22.59 10.96 -11.18
N THR A 286 22.55 11.67 -12.31
CA THR A 286 22.00 13.04 -12.37
C THR A 286 20.48 13.04 -12.18
N ALA A 287 19.79 12.05 -12.73
CA ALA A 287 18.36 11.90 -12.51
C ALA A 287 18.02 11.56 -11.06
N LEU A 288 18.88 10.76 -10.39
CA LEU A 288 18.76 10.50 -8.96
C LEU A 288 19.00 11.77 -8.13
N ASP A 289 20.00 12.57 -8.48
CA ASP A 289 20.23 13.88 -7.83
C ASP A 289 19.03 14.81 -7.99
N GLU A 290 18.38 14.82 -9.17
CA GLU A 290 17.13 15.55 -9.41
C GLU A 290 16.01 15.05 -8.48
N ALA A 291 15.80 13.74 -8.36
CA ALA A 291 14.77 13.17 -7.51
C ALA A 291 14.96 13.52 -6.02
N ILE A 292 16.20 13.47 -5.53
CA ILE A 292 16.56 13.86 -4.16
C ILE A 292 16.28 15.35 -3.95
N ALA A 293 16.73 16.22 -4.87
CA ALA A 293 16.51 17.65 -4.80
C ALA A 293 15.02 18.02 -4.81
N ILE A 294 14.21 17.31 -5.62
CA ILE A 294 12.75 17.49 -5.65
C ILE A 294 12.15 17.17 -4.28
N ALA A 295 12.46 16.01 -3.71
CA ALA A 295 11.90 15.57 -2.44
C ALA A 295 12.30 16.50 -1.28
N ASP A 296 13.55 16.96 -1.27
CA ASP A 296 14.04 17.91 -0.27
C ASP A 296 13.35 19.27 -0.39
N ALA A 297 13.24 19.84 -1.60
CA ALA A 297 12.57 21.11 -1.82
C ALA A 297 11.07 21.05 -1.52
N ALA A 298 10.44 19.89 -1.76
CA ALA A 298 9.03 19.66 -1.48
C ALA A 298 8.73 19.36 0.00
N GLY A 299 9.74 18.98 0.79
CA GLY A 299 9.53 18.45 2.14
C GLY A 299 8.81 17.11 2.15
N ALA A 300 8.96 16.31 1.09
CA ALA A 300 8.27 15.03 0.92
C ALA A 300 9.18 13.84 1.27
N HIS A 301 8.57 12.71 1.65
CA HIS A 301 9.25 11.41 1.62
C HIS A 301 9.56 11.03 0.18
N LEU A 302 10.67 10.32 -0.08
CA LEU A 302 11.07 9.88 -1.41
C LEU A 302 11.04 8.36 -1.54
N VAL A 303 10.46 7.88 -2.65
CA VAL A 303 10.63 6.50 -3.13
C VAL A 303 11.15 6.55 -4.57
N VAL A 304 12.36 6.07 -4.79
CA VAL A 304 12.86 5.91 -6.17
C VAL A 304 12.40 4.55 -6.69
N SER A 305 11.61 4.55 -7.75
CA SER A 305 11.03 3.34 -8.30
C SER A 305 12.06 2.52 -9.08
N HIS A 306 11.98 1.19 -8.93
CA HIS A 306 12.67 0.16 -9.70
C HIS A 306 14.09 0.55 -10.14
N VAL A 307 14.91 0.96 -9.17
CA VAL A 307 16.25 1.54 -9.43
C VAL A 307 17.09 0.57 -10.24
N LYS A 308 17.73 1.07 -11.30
CA LYS A 308 18.61 0.29 -12.18
C LYS A 308 19.57 1.20 -12.95
N ALA A 309 20.65 0.60 -13.46
CA ALA A 309 21.49 1.20 -14.50
C ALA A 309 21.36 0.37 -15.78
N ALA A 310 20.59 0.89 -16.75
CA ALA A 310 20.16 0.16 -17.93
C ALA A 310 21.14 0.30 -19.12
N GLY A 311 21.46 -0.82 -19.75
CA GLY A 311 22.37 -0.97 -20.88
C GLY A 311 23.82 -1.18 -20.44
N SER A 312 24.57 -1.99 -21.20
CA SER A 312 25.92 -2.44 -20.82
C SER A 312 26.93 -1.32 -20.57
N ASP A 313 26.75 -0.18 -21.24
CA ASP A 313 27.61 1.01 -21.05
C ASP A 313 27.41 1.68 -19.68
N ASN A 314 26.38 1.29 -18.93
CA ASN A 314 26.01 1.86 -17.63
C ASN A 314 26.18 0.89 -16.46
N TRP A 315 26.54 -0.37 -16.72
CA TRP A 315 26.75 -1.37 -15.67
C TRP A 315 27.93 -0.99 -14.76
N GLY A 316 27.83 -1.36 -13.49
CA GLY A 316 28.78 -1.02 -12.43
C GLY A 316 28.45 0.29 -11.70
N LYS A 317 27.31 0.94 -12.01
CA LYS A 317 26.86 2.16 -11.33
C LYS A 317 26.09 1.89 -10.03
N GLY A 318 25.72 0.64 -9.75
CA GLY A 318 24.99 0.23 -8.54
C GLY A 318 25.59 0.80 -7.24
N PRO A 319 26.91 0.68 -7.00
CA PRO A 319 27.55 1.21 -5.78
C PRO A 319 27.36 2.73 -5.61
N ALA A 320 27.51 3.51 -6.68
CA ALA A 320 27.34 4.97 -6.64
C ALA A 320 25.88 5.37 -6.36
N LEU A 321 24.92 4.64 -6.93
CA LEU A 321 23.50 4.84 -6.66
C LEU A 321 23.16 4.54 -5.20
N VAL A 322 23.66 3.43 -4.64
CA VAL A 322 23.48 3.07 -3.23
C VAL A 322 24.09 4.11 -2.30
N GLU A 323 25.29 4.62 -2.61
CA GLU A 323 25.94 5.67 -1.82
C GLU A 323 25.07 6.94 -1.78
N LYS A 324 24.60 7.41 -2.94
CA LYS A 324 23.73 8.59 -3.04
C LYS A 324 22.43 8.42 -2.25
N LEU A 325 21.75 7.28 -2.41
CA LEU A 325 20.51 6.96 -1.69
C LEU A 325 20.73 6.90 -0.17
N THR A 326 21.82 6.29 0.28
CA THR A 326 22.16 6.17 1.70
C THR A 326 22.43 7.54 2.32
N ASN A 327 23.19 8.39 1.62
CA ASN A 327 23.46 9.76 2.07
C ASN A 327 22.18 10.60 2.12
N ALA A 328 21.32 10.48 1.11
CA ALA A 328 20.03 11.16 1.08
C ALA A 328 19.10 10.70 2.22
N ALA A 329 19.04 9.40 2.50
CA ALA A 329 18.25 8.86 3.61
C ALA A 329 18.72 9.38 4.97
N ALA A 330 20.02 9.42 5.22
CA ALA A 330 20.58 9.98 6.45
C ALA A 330 20.22 11.47 6.62
N ALA A 331 20.30 12.26 5.54
CA ALA A 331 19.93 13.67 5.57
C ALA A 331 18.42 13.89 5.78
N ALA A 332 17.58 13.10 5.10
CA ALA A 332 16.13 13.18 5.21
C ALA A 332 15.62 12.77 6.60
N GLN A 333 16.23 11.75 7.22
CA GLN A 333 15.87 11.29 8.56
C GLN A 333 16.04 12.39 9.61
N ALA A 334 17.09 13.21 9.51
CA ALA A 334 17.29 14.37 10.38
C ALA A 334 16.18 15.43 10.27
N ALA A 335 15.44 15.43 9.16
CA ALA A 335 14.28 16.29 8.91
C ALA A 335 12.93 15.59 9.14
N GLY A 336 12.91 14.38 9.72
CA GLY A 336 11.69 13.61 9.93
C GLY A 336 11.07 13.03 8.66
N ARG A 337 11.85 12.97 7.56
CA ARG A 337 11.44 12.39 6.28
C ARG A 337 12.10 11.02 6.08
N ASN A 338 11.67 10.30 5.06
CA ASN A 338 12.17 8.98 4.71
C ASN A 338 12.57 8.97 3.23
N VAL A 339 13.65 8.26 2.92
CA VAL A 339 14.09 7.98 1.54
C VAL A 339 14.26 6.48 1.44
N ALA A 340 13.51 5.87 0.52
CA ALA A 340 13.61 4.48 0.17
C ALA A 340 13.64 4.33 -1.34
N PHE A 341 13.83 3.11 -1.81
CA PHE A 341 13.67 2.77 -3.21
C PHE A 341 13.16 1.34 -3.33
N ASP A 342 12.63 0.98 -4.49
CA ASP A 342 12.25 -0.41 -4.76
C ASP A 342 13.02 -1.00 -5.95
N VAL A 343 13.08 -2.33 -5.96
CA VAL A 343 13.67 -3.14 -7.03
C VAL A 343 12.85 -4.40 -7.23
N TYR A 344 12.82 -4.90 -8.47
CA TYR A 344 12.42 -6.27 -8.78
C TYR A 344 13.67 -7.15 -8.99
N PRO A 345 13.64 -8.42 -8.59
CA PRO A 345 14.84 -9.28 -8.57
C PRO A 345 15.15 -9.93 -9.94
N TYR A 346 15.15 -9.14 -11.02
CA TYR A 346 15.36 -9.61 -12.39
C TYR A 346 16.26 -8.67 -13.18
N THR A 347 17.00 -9.23 -14.14
CA THR A 347 17.92 -8.48 -15.02
C THR A 347 17.27 -7.94 -16.29
N ALA A 348 15.97 -8.16 -16.45
CA ALA A 348 15.18 -7.57 -17.53
C ALA A 348 14.10 -6.64 -16.98
N SER A 349 13.83 -5.57 -17.72
CA SER A 349 12.69 -4.68 -17.48
C SER A 349 11.55 -4.99 -18.46
N SER A 350 10.34 -4.52 -18.20
CA SER A 350 9.21 -4.59 -19.13
C SER A 350 8.47 -3.27 -19.21
N THR A 351 8.10 -2.82 -20.41
CA THR A 351 7.28 -1.61 -20.64
C THR A 351 6.74 -1.62 -22.09
N HIS A 352 6.26 -0.49 -22.59
CA HIS A 352 5.90 -0.29 -24.01
C HIS A 352 7.05 -0.63 -24.98
N LEU A 353 6.71 -0.90 -26.24
CA LEU A 353 7.68 -1.06 -27.33
C LEU A 353 8.52 0.21 -27.53
N SER A 354 9.85 0.06 -27.60
CA SER A 354 10.73 1.21 -27.63
C SER A 354 12.06 0.91 -28.32
N ALA A 355 12.34 1.62 -29.42
CA ALA A 355 13.55 1.42 -30.22
C ALA A 355 14.84 1.70 -29.41
N PRO A 356 14.91 2.73 -28.55
CA PRO A 356 16.03 2.90 -27.63
C PRO A 356 16.25 1.71 -26.68
N HIS A 357 15.17 1.08 -26.18
CA HIS A 357 15.28 -0.12 -25.34
C HIS A 357 15.83 -1.32 -26.11
N ILE A 358 15.31 -1.58 -27.30
CA ILE A 358 15.77 -2.68 -28.16
C ILE A 358 17.28 -2.54 -28.45
N ARG A 359 17.75 -1.34 -28.79
CA ARG A 359 19.17 -1.09 -29.12
C ARG A 359 20.15 -1.42 -28.02
N ARG A 360 19.77 -1.16 -26.76
CA ARG A 360 20.68 -1.29 -25.60
C ARG A 360 20.55 -2.61 -24.87
N SER A 361 19.58 -3.44 -25.27
CA SER A 361 19.35 -4.74 -24.67
C SER A 361 20.16 -5.80 -25.41
N SER A 362 20.65 -6.80 -24.68
CA SER A 362 21.29 -7.97 -25.30
C SER A 362 20.28 -8.86 -26.03
N SER A 363 19.02 -8.84 -25.59
CA SER A 363 17.86 -9.54 -26.15
C SER A 363 16.60 -8.73 -25.83
N SER A 364 15.56 -8.86 -26.65
CA SER A 364 14.29 -8.18 -26.39
C SER A 364 13.08 -8.98 -26.87
N LEU A 365 12.22 -9.40 -25.95
CA LEU A 365 11.06 -10.24 -26.25
C LEU A 365 9.79 -9.40 -26.39
N LEU A 366 8.91 -9.78 -27.32
CA LEU A 366 7.60 -9.16 -27.50
C LEU A 366 6.63 -9.65 -26.42
N ALA A 367 6.24 -8.81 -25.47
CA ALA A 367 5.28 -9.19 -24.42
C ALA A 367 3.83 -9.27 -24.97
N TRP A 368 3.50 -8.37 -25.88
CA TRP A 368 2.25 -8.38 -26.65
C TRP A 368 2.34 -7.40 -27.81
N SER A 369 1.49 -7.60 -28.81
CA SER A 369 1.24 -6.66 -29.90
C SER A 369 -0.23 -6.73 -30.27
N ALA A 370 -0.88 -5.58 -30.45
CA ALA A 370 -2.25 -5.52 -30.97
C ALA A 370 -2.32 -6.00 -32.43
N VAL A 371 -1.26 -5.78 -33.21
CA VAL A 371 -1.18 -6.11 -34.65
C VAL A 371 -0.81 -7.57 -34.87
N ALA A 372 0.10 -8.12 -34.04
CA ALA A 372 0.54 -9.51 -34.15
C ALA A 372 0.51 -10.27 -32.81
N PRO A 373 -0.69 -10.53 -32.22
CA PRO A 373 -0.81 -11.19 -30.92
C PRO A 373 -0.18 -12.59 -30.86
N HIS A 374 -0.19 -13.31 -31.98
CA HIS A 374 0.34 -14.67 -32.10
C HIS A 374 1.88 -14.74 -32.02
N LEU A 375 2.58 -13.60 -32.12
CA LEU A 375 4.03 -13.52 -32.03
C LEU A 375 4.53 -13.17 -30.61
N ALA A 376 3.63 -13.04 -29.64
CA ALA A 376 4.02 -12.76 -28.26
C ALA A 376 4.94 -13.87 -27.70
N GLY A 377 6.06 -13.46 -27.12
CA GLY A 377 7.16 -14.30 -26.65
C GLY A 377 8.33 -14.43 -27.62
N ALA A 378 8.20 -13.99 -28.87
CA ALA A 378 9.31 -14.00 -29.84
C ALA A 378 10.25 -12.79 -29.63
N GLU A 379 11.49 -12.90 -30.12
CA GLU A 379 12.40 -11.75 -30.25
C GLU A 379 11.76 -10.65 -31.12
N ILE A 380 11.81 -9.40 -30.68
CA ILE A 380 11.07 -8.28 -31.31
C ILE A 380 11.49 -8.07 -32.77
N LEU A 381 12.80 -8.13 -33.07
CA LEU A 381 13.30 -7.94 -34.43
C LEU A 381 12.88 -9.09 -35.35
N ASP A 382 12.84 -10.32 -34.85
CA ASP A 382 12.39 -11.50 -35.60
C ASP A 382 10.88 -11.47 -35.81
N ALA A 383 10.11 -11.04 -34.81
CA ALA A 383 8.67 -10.86 -34.92
C ALA A 383 8.33 -9.81 -35.99
N ALA A 384 9.04 -8.68 -36.01
CA ALA A 384 8.86 -7.67 -37.04
C ALA A 384 9.29 -8.16 -38.44
N ALA A 385 10.36 -8.95 -38.54
CA ALA A 385 10.82 -9.53 -39.79
C ALA A 385 9.76 -10.48 -40.41
N GLN A 386 9.04 -11.24 -39.57
CA GLN A 386 7.95 -12.13 -40.01
C GLN A 386 6.74 -11.38 -40.60
N LEU A 387 6.54 -10.11 -40.25
CA LEU A 387 5.49 -9.27 -40.83
C LEU A 387 5.93 -8.60 -42.14
N GLY A 388 7.24 -8.57 -42.40
CA GLY A 388 7.83 -8.02 -43.61
C GLY A 388 7.75 -8.96 -44.82
N PRO A 389 8.07 -8.47 -46.03
CA PRO A 389 8.19 -9.32 -47.21
C PRO A 389 9.26 -10.40 -47.03
N GLU A 390 9.01 -11.60 -47.55
CA GLU A 390 9.99 -12.69 -47.54
C GLU A 390 11.30 -12.26 -48.23
N GLY A 391 12.43 -12.46 -47.55
CA GLY A 391 13.77 -12.08 -48.04
C GLY A 391 14.16 -10.61 -47.85
N ALA A 392 13.36 -9.80 -47.15
CA ALA A 392 13.74 -8.45 -46.73
C ALA A 392 14.93 -8.46 -45.75
N PRO A 393 15.77 -7.40 -45.73
CA PRO A 393 16.81 -7.28 -44.70
C PRO A 393 16.18 -7.19 -43.29
N PRO A 394 16.93 -7.55 -42.22
CA PRO A 394 16.45 -7.42 -40.86
C PRO A 394 15.97 -6.00 -40.55
N PRO A 395 14.80 -5.84 -39.91
CA PRO A 395 14.26 -4.52 -39.61
C PRO A 395 15.15 -3.79 -38.60
N THR A 396 15.24 -2.46 -38.73
CA THR A 396 15.80 -1.64 -37.65
C THR A 396 14.85 -1.64 -36.45
N PRO A 397 15.33 -1.30 -35.23
CA PRO A 397 14.47 -1.13 -34.07
C PRO A 397 13.28 -0.17 -34.30
N GLU A 398 13.48 0.94 -35.02
CA GLU A 398 12.40 1.85 -35.40
C GLU A 398 11.34 1.17 -36.28
N GLN A 399 11.78 0.40 -37.28
CA GLN A 399 10.88 -0.33 -38.18
C GLN A 399 10.11 -1.42 -37.40
N ALA A 400 10.78 -2.09 -36.47
CA ALA A 400 10.17 -3.12 -35.64
C ALA A 400 9.09 -2.55 -34.72
N VAL A 401 9.38 -1.43 -34.03
CA VAL A 401 8.39 -0.73 -33.21
C VAL A 401 7.19 -0.30 -34.05
N ALA A 402 7.44 0.38 -35.18
CA ALA A 402 6.36 0.84 -36.06
C ALA A 402 5.47 -0.29 -36.61
N ALA A 403 6.04 -1.49 -36.82
CA ALA A 403 5.30 -2.65 -37.33
C ALA A 403 4.47 -3.37 -36.26
N LEU A 404 4.86 -3.27 -34.98
CA LEU A 404 4.29 -4.05 -33.88
C LEU A 404 3.46 -3.22 -32.90
N GLU A 405 3.52 -1.89 -32.97
CA GLU A 405 2.73 -1.00 -32.12
C GLU A 405 1.21 -1.00 -32.44
N PRO A 406 0.35 -0.78 -31.43
CA PRO A 406 0.67 -0.72 -30.00
C PRO A 406 1.09 -2.09 -29.44
N GLY A 407 2.07 -2.09 -28.54
CA GLY A 407 2.62 -3.32 -27.96
C GLY A 407 3.54 -3.06 -26.78
N GLY A 408 3.93 -4.14 -26.10
CA GLY A 408 4.87 -4.14 -24.98
C GLY A 408 6.08 -5.05 -25.25
N GLY A 409 7.20 -4.74 -24.62
CA GLY A 409 8.45 -5.48 -24.74
C GLY A 409 9.14 -5.73 -23.40
N ILE A 410 9.88 -6.84 -23.35
CA ILE A 410 10.79 -7.22 -22.27
C ILE A 410 12.22 -6.97 -22.76
N TYR A 411 13.05 -6.36 -21.93
CA TYR A 411 14.35 -5.81 -22.32
C TYR A 411 15.45 -6.29 -21.36
N PHE A 412 16.38 -7.12 -21.84
CA PHE A 412 17.49 -7.66 -21.05
C PHE A 412 18.65 -6.66 -21.03
N GLN A 413 18.70 -5.82 -20.01
CA GLN A 413 19.57 -4.63 -20.00
C GLN A 413 20.16 -4.29 -18.62
N ILE A 414 19.99 -5.13 -17.61
CA ILE A 414 20.47 -4.89 -16.24
C ILE A 414 21.54 -5.93 -15.90
N ASP A 415 22.60 -5.53 -15.21
CA ASP A 415 23.66 -6.41 -14.72
C ASP A 415 23.27 -7.09 -13.39
N ASP A 416 23.65 -8.35 -13.21
CA ASP A 416 23.40 -9.10 -11.97
C ASP A 416 24.13 -8.47 -10.77
N GLY A 417 25.36 -7.98 -10.94
CA GLY A 417 26.15 -7.37 -9.86
C GLY A 417 25.57 -6.04 -9.38
N ASP A 418 25.10 -5.21 -10.29
CA ASP A 418 24.36 -3.98 -9.94
C ASP A 418 23.04 -4.30 -9.24
N LEU A 419 22.28 -5.29 -9.75
CA LEU A 419 21.04 -5.75 -9.13
C LEU A 419 21.28 -6.25 -7.71
N GLU A 420 22.27 -7.11 -7.49
CA GLU A 420 22.61 -7.63 -6.17
C GLU A 420 23.09 -6.52 -5.23
N THR A 421 23.87 -5.55 -5.73
CA THR A 421 24.30 -4.38 -4.95
C THR A 421 23.11 -3.56 -4.47
N LEU A 422 22.15 -3.29 -5.36
CA LEU A 422 20.92 -2.58 -5.03
C LEU A 422 20.05 -3.38 -4.07
N LEU A 423 19.82 -4.68 -4.36
CA LEU A 423 19.05 -5.59 -3.51
C LEU A 423 19.64 -5.71 -2.11
N ALA A 424 20.97 -5.63 -1.95
CA ALA A 424 21.64 -5.72 -0.65
C ALA A 424 21.45 -4.47 0.23
N CYS A 425 21.13 -3.31 -0.36
CA CYS A 425 20.95 -2.05 0.38
C CYS A 425 19.77 -2.12 1.37
N PRO A 426 19.94 -1.72 2.65
CA PRO A 426 18.86 -1.71 3.65
C PRO A 426 17.63 -0.87 3.29
N LEU A 427 17.77 0.09 2.38
CA LEU A 427 16.69 0.97 1.91
C LEU A 427 15.87 0.35 0.77
N ALA A 428 16.30 -0.79 0.21
CA ALA A 428 15.65 -1.45 -0.91
C ALA A 428 14.40 -2.19 -0.43
N MET A 429 13.23 -1.71 -0.87
CA MET A 429 11.97 -2.45 -0.84
C MET A 429 11.88 -3.36 -2.07
N VAL A 430 10.89 -4.26 -2.07
CA VAL A 430 10.60 -5.13 -3.21
C VAL A 430 9.30 -4.70 -3.85
N GLY A 431 9.37 -4.36 -5.13
CA GLY A 431 8.21 -4.05 -5.97
C GLY A 431 8.20 -4.98 -7.19
N SER A 432 7.05 -5.56 -7.53
CA SER A 432 6.98 -6.52 -8.64
C SER A 432 7.14 -5.88 -10.01
N ASP A 433 6.65 -4.65 -10.17
CA ASP A 433 6.48 -3.96 -11.45
C ASP A 433 5.70 -4.86 -12.45
N GLY A 434 4.81 -5.70 -11.93
CA GLY A 434 4.03 -6.63 -12.74
C GLY A 434 3.08 -5.89 -13.70
N LEU A 435 3.03 -6.33 -14.96
CA LEU A 435 2.11 -5.81 -15.98
C LEU A 435 1.02 -6.86 -16.26
N PRO A 436 -0.12 -6.82 -15.55
CA PRO A 436 -1.10 -7.92 -15.55
C PRO A 436 -1.86 -8.09 -16.86
N LEU A 437 -1.89 -7.08 -17.72
CA LEU A 437 -2.59 -7.10 -19.01
C LEU A 437 -1.75 -7.69 -20.15
N ASP A 438 -0.45 -7.93 -19.94
CA ASP A 438 0.43 -8.46 -20.99
C ASP A 438 0.05 -9.90 -21.35
N SER A 439 0.02 -10.20 -22.66
CA SER A 439 -0.33 -11.53 -23.17
C SER A 439 0.74 -12.59 -22.86
N ARG A 440 2.02 -12.18 -22.84
CA ARG A 440 3.19 -12.92 -22.38
C ARG A 440 3.95 -11.99 -21.42
N PRO A 441 3.53 -11.92 -20.14
CA PRO A 441 4.10 -10.97 -19.20
C PRO A 441 5.55 -11.29 -18.86
N HIS A 442 6.25 -10.34 -18.27
CA HIS A 442 7.52 -10.61 -17.60
C HIS A 442 7.30 -11.52 -16.36
N PRO A 443 8.16 -12.52 -16.08
CA PRO A 443 7.99 -13.48 -14.96
C PRO A 443 7.87 -12.82 -13.58
N ARG A 444 8.41 -11.61 -13.41
CA ARG A 444 8.24 -10.74 -12.21
C ARG A 444 6.79 -10.60 -11.73
N LEU A 445 5.79 -10.69 -12.62
CA LEU A 445 4.38 -10.65 -12.24
C LEU A 445 3.98 -11.85 -11.34
N TYR A 446 4.60 -13.01 -11.52
CA TYR A 446 4.27 -14.27 -10.84
C TYR A 446 5.31 -14.71 -9.81
N GLY A 447 6.55 -14.21 -9.89
CA GLY A 447 7.65 -14.78 -9.11
C GLY A 447 8.45 -13.83 -8.23
N THR A 448 8.20 -12.52 -8.25
CA THR A 448 9.04 -11.53 -7.53
C THR A 448 9.29 -11.87 -6.05
N PHE A 449 8.25 -12.05 -5.25
CA PHE A 449 8.44 -12.21 -3.80
C PHE A 449 8.99 -13.58 -3.44
N THR A 450 8.51 -14.62 -4.14
CA THR A 450 9.01 -15.98 -3.96
C THR A 450 10.45 -16.12 -4.43
N ARG A 451 10.88 -15.34 -5.45
CA ARG A 451 12.27 -15.23 -5.90
C ARG A 451 13.16 -14.66 -4.82
N VAL A 452 12.74 -13.56 -4.18
CA VAL A 452 13.50 -12.99 -3.05
C VAL A 452 13.66 -14.02 -1.95
N LEU A 453 12.58 -14.70 -1.54
CA LEU A 453 12.63 -15.68 -0.46
C LEU A 453 13.42 -16.96 -0.82
N ALA A 454 13.25 -17.50 -2.02
CA ALA A 454 13.84 -18.78 -2.44
C ALA A 454 15.30 -18.64 -2.91
N LYS A 455 15.64 -17.55 -3.60
CA LYS A 455 16.98 -17.31 -4.15
C LYS A 455 17.81 -16.39 -3.26
N TYR A 456 17.30 -15.19 -2.97
CA TYR A 456 18.11 -14.15 -2.32
C TYR A 456 18.14 -14.26 -0.80
N ALA A 457 17.14 -14.89 -0.18
CA ALA A 457 17.09 -15.18 1.25
C ALA A 457 17.21 -16.69 1.54
N ALA A 458 17.92 -17.43 0.68
CA ALA A 458 18.22 -18.85 0.89
C ALA A 458 19.05 -19.08 2.17
N ALA A 459 18.99 -20.28 2.74
CA ALA A 459 19.59 -20.55 4.06
C ALA A 459 21.12 -20.63 4.05
N ASP A 460 21.71 -21.21 3.00
CA ASP A 460 23.13 -21.60 3.01
C ASP A 460 24.05 -20.66 2.21
N ASP A 461 23.49 -19.71 1.45
CA ASP A 461 24.20 -18.81 0.55
C ASP A 461 23.40 -17.57 0.10
N GLY A 462 22.30 -17.25 0.80
CA GLY A 462 21.45 -16.10 0.46
C GLY A 462 22.18 -14.76 0.60
N LEU A 463 21.98 -13.86 -0.37
CA LEU A 463 22.43 -12.46 -0.31
C LEU A 463 21.89 -11.73 0.92
N LEU A 464 20.69 -12.07 1.38
CA LEU A 464 19.95 -11.41 2.43
C LEU A 464 19.67 -12.36 3.60
N PRO A 465 19.87 -11.91 4.86
CA PRO A 465 19.27 -12.57 6.01
C PRO A 465 17.75 -12.64 5.85
N LEU A 466 17.13 -13.75 6.27
CA LEU A 466 15.67 -13.95 6.13
C LEU A 466 14.86 -12.82 6.79
N ALA A 467 15.22 -12.43 8.02
CA ALA A 467 14.54 -11.35 8.74
C ALA A 467 14.60 -10.02 7.98
N GLU A 468 15.72 -9.75 7.32
CA GLU A 468 15.94 -8.54 6.54
C GLU A 468 15.14 -8.56 5.24
N ALA A 469 15.13 -9.69 4.53
CA ALA A 469 14.30 -9.88 3.34
C ALA A 469 12.81 -9.70 3.66
N VAL A 470 12.32 -10.27 4.76
CA VAL A 470 10.92 -10.12 5.21
C VAL A 470 10.63 -8.67 5.57
N ARG A 471 11.48 -8.01 6.36
CA ARG A 471 11.32 -6.58 6.70
C ARG A 471 11.22 -5.68 5.46
N ARG A 472 12.04 -5.94 4.43
CA ARG A 472 12.02 -5.20 3.13
C ARG A 472 10.76 -5.43 2.30
N MET A 473 10.00 -6.48 2.57
CA MET A 473 8.73 -6.81 1.91
C MET A 473 7.51 -6.55 2.80
N THR A 474 7.69 -6.13 4.06
CA THR A 474 6.59 -5.93 5.01
C THR A 474 6.67 -4.58 5.74
N SER A 475 7.47 -4.46 6.80
CA SER A 475 7.43 -3.27 7.67
C SER A 475 8.11 -2.05 7.06
N LEU A 476 9.15 -2.22 6.25
CA LEU A 476 9.80 -1.10 5.54
C LEU A 476 8.83 -0.45 4.53
N PRO A 477 8.14 -1.21 3.65
CA PRO A 477 7.01 -0.70 2.87
C PRO A 477 5.92 -0.05 3.73
N ALA A 478 5.47 -0.71 4.79
CA ALA A 478 4.41 -0.19 5.65
C ALA A 478 4.78 1.17 6.26
N GLN A 479 6.01 1.31 6.76
CA GLN A 479 6.53 2.57 7.30
C GLN A 479 6.66 3.64 6.21
N THR A 480 7.20 3.27 5.05
CA THR A 480 7.46 4.20 3.93
C THR A 480 6.16 4.80 3.40
N PHE A 481 5.12 3.98 3.24
CA PHE A 481 3.83 4.41 2.72
C PHE A 481 2.81 4.81 3.80
N GLY A 482 3.18 4.74 5.09
CA GLY A 482 2.31 5.11 6.21
C GLY A 482 1.12 4.17 6.41
N LEU A 483 1.31 2.86 6.19
CA LEU A 483 0.29 1.82 6.34
C LEU A 483 0.18 1.39 7.80
N VAL A 484 -0.66 2.09 8.55
CA VAL A 484 -0.85 1.87 10.00
C VAL A 484 -1.37 0.46 10.28
N ASP A 485 -0.83 -0.17 11.34
CA ASP A 485 -1.20 -1.53 11.80
C ASP A 485 -0.94 -2.66 10.78
N ARG A 486 -0.07 -2.46 9.80
CA ARG A 486 0.29 -3.49 8.81
C ARG A 486 1.81 -3.71 8.74
N GLY A 487 2.23 -4.77 8.05
CA GLY A 487 3.64 -5.10 7.81
C GLY A 487 4.38 -5.75 8.97
N SER A 488 3.71 -6.04 10.10
CA SER A 488 4.28 -6.77 11.23
C SER A 488 3.29 -7.74 11.86
N LEU A 489 3.81 -8.82 12.48
CA LEU A 489 3.01 -9.75 13.28
C LEU A 489 3.08 -9.37 14.76
N THR A 490 2.40 -8.28 15.10
CA THR A 490 2.31 -7.77 16.47
C THR A 490 0.85 -7.75 16.94
N VAL A 491 0.62 -7.90 18.25
CA VAL A 491 -0.74 -7.84 18.81
C VAL A 491 -1.38 -6.48 18.49
N GLY A 492 -2.57 -6.52 17.91
CA GLY A 492 -3.31 -5.35 17.46
C GLY A 492 -3.13 -5.03 15.97
N ALA A 493 -2.11 -5.57 15.30
CA ALA A 493 -1.96 -5.41 13.85
C ALA A 493 -3.11 -6.10 13.09
N PHE A 494 -3.39 -5.66 11.87
CA PHE A 494 -4.23 -6.43 10.95
C PHE A 494 -3.59 -7.79 10.69
N ALA A 495 -4.42 -8.83 10.62
CA ALA A 495 -3.98 -10.19 10.34
C ALA A 495 -3.79 -10.40 8.83
N ASP A 496 -2.91 -9.59 8.24
CA ASP A 496 -2.30 -9.90 6.95
C ASP A 496 -1.08 -10.79 7.23
N LEU A 497 -1.14 -12.06 6.83
CA LEU A 497 -0.03 -12.99 7.07
C LEU A 497 0.08 -14.04 5.98
N VAL A 498 1.27 -14.60 5.81
CA VAL A 498 1.53 -15.70 4.89
C VAL A 498 2.24 -16.83 5.63
N VAL A 499 1.81 -18.07 5.34
CA VAL A 499 2.45 -19.30 5.84
C VAL A 499 3.15 -19.97 4.67
N VAL A 500 4.46 -20.21 4.80
CA VAL A 500 5.31 -20.68 3.69
C VAL A 500 6.14 -21.89 4.12
N ASP A 501 6.18 -22.92 3.29
CA ASP A 501 7.19 -23.97 3.38
C ASP A 501 8.45 -23.51 2.63
N ARG A 502 9.48 -23.12 3.39
CA ARG A 502 10.76 -22.67 2.83
C ARG A 502 11.44 -23.76 2.00
N THR A 503 11.24 -25.04 2.31
CA THR A 503 11.89 -26.17 1.63
C THR A 503 11.23 -26.51 0.29
N ALA A 504 9.94 -26.19 0.14
CA ALA A 504 9.18 -26.38 -1.08
C ALA A 504 9.00 -25.09 -1.91
N LEU A 505 9.46 -23.95 -1.40
CA LEU A 505 9.30 -22.65 -2.04
C LEU A 505 10.08 -22.59 -3.36
N THR A 506 9.35 -22.44 -4.46
CA THR A 506 9.94 -22.35 -5.80
C THR A 506 9.32 -21.21 -6.58
N GLU A 507 10.18 -20.34 -7.10
CA GLU A 507 9.82 -19.48 -8.23
C GLU A 507 9.67 -20.38 -9.47
N ARG A 508 8.47 -20.42 -10.06
CA ARG A 508 8.21 -21.27 -11.24
C ARG A 508 8.18 -20.48 -12.54
N ALA A 509 7.92 -19.18 -12.46
CA ALA A 509 7.82 -18.31 -13.62
C ALA A 509 9.19 -18.07 -14.27
N THR A 510 9.29 -18.36 -15.57
CA THR A 510 10.46 -18.04 -16.41
C THR A 510 10.04 -17.14 -17.57
N TYR A 511 10.97 -16.70 -18.41
CA TYR A 511 10.60 -15.90 -19.60
C TYR A 511 9.81 -16.74 -20.62
N GLU A 512 10.06 -18.06 -20.67
CA GLU A 512 9.37 -19.02 -21.53
C GLU A 512 7.98 -19.40 -20.98
N GLU A 513 7.87 -19.55 -19.66
CA GLU A 513 6.63 -19.88 -18.94
C GLU A 513 6.30 -18.82 -17.87
N PRO A 514 5.95 -17.58 -18.26
CA PRO A 514 5.89 -16.46 -17.33
C PRO A 514 4.68 -16.45 -16.40
N ARG A 515 3.68 -17.29 -16.67
CA ARG A 515 2.46 -17.44 -15.84
C ARG A 515 2.50 -18.63 -14.90
N ALA A 516 3.65 -19.27 -14.74
CA ALA A 516 3.75 -20.41 -13.84
C ALA A 516 3.67 -19.94 -12.38
N THR A 517 2.55 -20.25 -11.73
CA THR A 517 2.29 -19.95 -10.32
C THR A 517 3.32 -20.61 -9.41
N PRO A 518 3.89 -19.87 -8.42
CA PRO A 518 4.86 -20.43 -7.48
C PRO A 518 4.25 -21.53 -6.60
N ALA A 519 5.11 -22.38 -6.04
CA ALA A 519 4.74 -23.39 -5.04
C ALA A 519 5.37 -23.06 -3.68
N GLY A 520 4.91 -23.72 -2.61
CA GLY A 520 5.42 -23.54 -1.24
C GLY A 520 4.65 -22.52 -0.39
N VAL A 521 3.69 -21.79 -0.96
CA VAL A 521 2.77 -20.92 -0.20
C VAL A 521 1.58 -21.75 0.28
N HIS A 522 1.44 -21.91 1.61
CA HIS A 522 0.39 -22.72 2.22
C HIS A 522 -0.88 -21.92 2.45
N TYR A 523 -0.73 -20.76 3.08
CA TYR A 523 -1.82 -19.88 3.45
C TYR A 523 -1.47 -18.43 3.17
N VAL A 524 -2.46 -17.65 2.75
CA VAL A 524 -2.40 -16.19 2.72
C VAL A 524 -3.65 -15.66 3.37
N PHE A 525 -3.48 -14.82 4.38
CA PHE A 525 -4.55 -14.11 5.07
C PHE A 525 -4.48 -12.65 4.70
N VAL A 526 -5.64 -12.06 4.43
CA VAL A 526 -5.82 -10.62 4.25
C VAL A 526 -6.93 -10.20 5.21
N ASN A 527 -6.64 -9.23 6.07
CA ASN A 527 -7.57 -8.80 7.13
C ASN A 527 -8.16 -9.98 7.94
N GLY A 528 -7.33 -10.99 8.23
CA GLY A 528 -7.68 -12.19 8.99
C GLY A 528 -8.56 -13.22 8.28
N GLU A 529 -8.91 -13.00 7.02
CA GLU A 529 -9.59 -13.99 6.20
C GLU A 529 -8.62 -14.67 5.23
N PRO A 530 -8.66 -16.01 5.09
CA PRO A 530 -7.77 -16.73 4.19
C PRO A 530 -8.21 -16.56 2.73
N VAL A 531 -7.35 -15.91 1.94
CA VAL A 531 -7.53 -15.75 0.49
C VAL A 531 -6.86 -16.88 -0.31
N VAL A 532 -5.90 -17.58 0.30
CA VAL A 532 -5.27 -18.80 -0.24
C VAL A 532 -5.21 -19.87 0.85
N ARG A 533 -5.56 -21.11 0.49
CA ARG A 533 -5.33 -22.36 1.26
C ARG A 533 -4.90 -23.45 0.28
N ALA A 534 -3.61 -23.52 -0.03
CA ALA A 534 -3.08 -24.42 -1.05
C ALA A 534 -2.25 -25.58 -0.50
N GLY A 535 -1.91 -25.55 0.80
CA GLY A 535 -1.10 -26.61 1.43
C GLY A 535 0.26 -26.81 0.75
N GLY A 536 0.82 -25.74 0.18
CA GLY A 536 2.10 -25.74 -0.52
C GLY A 536 2.02 -26.06 -2.01
N ALA A 537 0.89 -26.57 -2.51
CA ALA A 537 0.65 -26.68 -3.95
C ALA A 537 0.55 -25.28 -4.59
N PRO A 538 0.80 -25.14 -5.91
CA PRO A 538 0.56 -23.89 -6.61
C PRO A 538 -0.90 -23.42 -6.44
N PRO A 539 -1.14 -22.22 -5.89
CA PRO A 539 -2.50 -21.71 -5.71
C PRO A 539 -3.24 -21.61 -7.04
N ALA A 540 -4.43 -22.23 -7.10
CA ALA A 540 -5.21 -22.32 -8.33
C ALA A 540 -6.39 -21.33 -8.39
N ARG A 541 -6.78 -20.72 -7.26
CA ARG A 541 -7.93 -19.82 -7.14
C ARG A 541 -7.82 -18.91 -5.91
N ILE A 542 -8.64 -17.87 -5.87
CA ILE A 542 -8.80 -16.98 -4.73
C ILE A 542 -9.99 -17.47 -3.88
N LEU A 543 -9.88 -17.46 -2.55
CA LEU A 543 -10.93 -18.00 -1.68
C LEU A 543 -11.88 -16.93 -1.14
N ALA A 544 -11.40 -15.71 -0.96
CA ALA A 544 -12.13 -14.61 -0.35
C ALA A 544 -11.61 -13.25 -0.85
N HIS A 545 -12.42 -12.21 -0.65
CA HIS A 545 -12.14 -10.84 -1.10
C HIS A 545 -12.20 -9.83 0.07
N PRO A 546 -11.38 -10.00 1.13
CA PRO A 546 -11.44 -9.18 2.34
C PRO A 546 -10.62 -7.87 2.26
N GLY A 547 -9.99 -7.61 1.11
CA GLY A 547 -9.12 -6.47 0.87
C GLY A 547 -9.85 -5.13 0.97
N MET A 548 -9.10 -4.08 1.30
CA MET A 548 -9.64 -2.73 1.44
C MET A 548 -8.73 -1.67 0.84
N VAL A 549 -9.32 -0.53 0.45
CA VAL A 549 -8.55 0.65 0.06
C VAL A 549 -7.94 1.29 1.31
N LEU A 550 -6.62 1.44 1.31
CA LEU A 550 -5.85 2.04 2.39
C LEU A 550 -5.81 3.55 2.23
N LYS A 551 -6.44 4.26 3.17
CA LYS A 551 -6.55 5.72 3.19
C LYS A 551 -5.71 6.28 4.33
N ARG A 552 -5.23 7.51 4.18
CA ARG A 552 -4.60 8.25 5.29
C ARG A 552 -5.70 8.90 6.13
N PRO A 553 -5.46 9.12 7.44
CA PRO A 553 -6.34 10.00 8.21
C PRO A 553 -6.41 11.38 7.54
N ALA A 554 -7.62 11.89 7.32
CA ALA A 554 -7.77 13.22 6.73
C ALA A 554 -7.06 14.28 7.58
N ALA A 555 -6.51 15.31 6.94
CA ALA A 555 -5.64 16.31 7.57
C ALA A 555 -6.33 17.02 8.75
N VAL A 556 -7.65 17.23 8.64
CA VAL A 556 -8.47 17.79 9.71
C VAL A 556 -8.47 16.93 10.97
N HIS A 557 -8.52 15.60 10.84
CA HIS A 557 -8.50 14.70 12.00
C HIS A 557 -7.12 14.69 12.67
N VAL A 558 -6.05 14.75 11.87
CA VAL A 558 -4.68 14.88 12.38
C VAL A 558 -4.50 16.17 13.17
N ALA A 559 -4.93 17.31 12.62
CA ALA A 559 -4.83 18.60 13.29
C ALA A 559 -5.63 18.63 14.61
N ARG A 560 -6.87 18.11 14.60
CA ARG A 560 -7.72 18.01 15.80
C ARG A 560 -7.15 17.03 16.83
N MET A 561 -6.52 15.94 16.42
CA MET A 561 -5.84 15.01 17.34
C MET A 561 -4.55 15.59 17.93
N LYS A 562 -3.79 16.40 17.17
CA LYS A 562 -2.64 17.12 17.71
C LYS A 562 -3.01 18.04 18.87
N GLU A 563 -4.23 18.60 18.87
CA GLU A 563 -4.75 19.35 20.00
C GLU A 563 -5.00 18.45 21.23
N ALA A 564 -5.59 17.27 21.03
CA ALA A 564 -5.74 16.30 22.12
C ALA A 564 -4.38 15.83 22.68
N LEU A 565 -3.36 15.65 21.82
CA LEU A 565 -1.98 15.33 22.22
C LEU A 565 -1.32 16.48 23.00
N ARG A 566 -1.52 17.74 22.58
CA ARG A 566 -1.06 18.93 23.31
C ARG A 566 -1.63 18.94 24.73
N VAL A 567 -2.94 18.74 24.85
CA VAL A 567 -3.65 18.68 26.14
C VAL A 567 -3.15 17.50 26.99
N ALA A 568 -2.91 16.34 26.37
CA ALA A 568 -2.36 15.18 27.05
C ALA A 568 -0.95 15.42 27.62
N ALA A 569 -0.12 16.18 26.89
CA ALA A 569 1.22 16.56 27.34
C ALA A 569 1.22 17.60 28.48
N GLU A 570 0.14 18.36 28.64
CA GLU A 570 -0.05 19.32 29.74
C GLU A 570 -0.50 18.66 31.05
N ALA A 571 -0.92 17.39 31.01
CA ALA A 571 -1.21 16.63 32.22
C ALA A 571 0.05 16.54 33.09
N PRO A 572 -0.01 16.76 34.42
CA PRO A 572 1.14 16.64 35.29
C PRO A 572 1.75 15.23 35.20
N LEU A 573 2.85 15.10 34.44
CA LEU A 573 3.52 13.82 34.12
C LEU A 573 3.89 12.98 35.35
N VAL A 574 3.91 13.57 36.54
CA VAL A 574 4.34 12.91 37.78
C VAL A 574 3.20 12.16 38.50
N SER A 575 1.93 12.22 38.05
CA SER A 575 0.85 11.52 38.77
C SER A 575 -0.41 11.12 37.99
N GLU A 576 -0.59 11.55 36.74
CA GLU A 576 -1.76 11.15 35.92
C GLU A 576 -1.30 10.47 34.63
N THR A 577 -2.05 9.45 34.18
CA THR A 577 -1.82 8.87 32.85
C THR A 577 -2.10 9.94 31.78
N PRO A 578 -1.19 10.21 30.83
CA PRO A 578 -1.28 11.33 29.88
C PRO A 578 -2.29 11.04 28.77
N VAL A 579 -3.57 11.03 29.13
CA VAL A 579 -4.69 10.96 28.20
C VAL A 579 -5.30 12.35 28.09
N GLY A 580 -5.43 12.83 26.87
CA GLY A 580 -6.04 14.12 26.54
C GLY A 580 -7.20 13.92 25.57
N ALA A 581 -8.18 14.82 25.66
CA ALA A 581 -9.36 14.87 24.84
C ALA A 581 -9.57 16.30 24.33
N ALA A 582 -10.03 16.42 23.09
CA ALA A 582 -10.44 17.66 22.46
C ALA A 582 -11.78 17.44 21.73
N TRP A 583 -12.73 18.34 21.94
CA TRP A 583 -14.06 18.32 21.36
C TRP A 583 -14.20 19.41 20.31
N PHE A 584 -14.69 19.05 19.14
CA PHE A 584 -14.94 19.99 18.06
C PHE A 584 -16.42 19.95 17.65
N ASP A 585 -17.00 21.12 17.35
CA ASP A 585 -18.28 21.21 16.64
C ASP A 585 -18.02 21.05 15.14
N ASP A 586 -18.47 19.95 14.55
CA ASP A 586 -18.15 19.61 13.17
C ASP A 586 -18.79 20.56 12.15
N ARG A 587 -19.87 21.27 12.53
CA ARG A 587 -20.53 22.25 11.66
C ARG A 587 -19.70 23.50 11.45
N THR A 588 -18.92 23.89 12.47
CA THR A 588 -18.15 25.13 12.49
C THR A 588 -16.64 24.90 12.44
N GLY A 589 -16.21 23.68 12.78
CA GLY A 589 -14.81 23.31 12.98
C GLY A 589 -14.19 23.87 14.26
N ALA A 590 -14.96 24.54 15.12
CA ALA A 590 -14.45 25.16 16.34
C ALA A 590 -14.10 24.12 17.41
N LEU A 591 -12.98 24.32 18.10
CA LEU A 591 -12.67 23.63 19.35
C LEU A 591 -13.61 24.18 20.44
N VAL A 592 -14.42 23.31 21.04
CA VAL A 592 -15.43 23.71 22.04
C VAL A 592 -15.05 23.31 23.46
N ALA A 593 -14.22 22.27 23.64
CA ALA A 593 -13.73 21.87 24.95
C ALA A 593 -12.47 21.01 24.86
N THR A 594 -11.66 21.01 25.91
CA THR A 594 -10.52 20.11 26.08
C THR A 594 -10.49 19.55 27.50
N GLY A 595 -9.79 18.44 27.70
CA GLY A 595 -9.66 17.86 29.02
C GLY A 595 -8.57 16.80 29.07
N HIS A 596 -8.03 16.57 30.25
CA HIS A 596 -7.08 15.49 30.50
C HIS A 596 -7.53 14.65 31.69
N ASN A 597 -6.95 13.46 31.85
CA ASN A 597 -7.25 12.61 33.00
C ASN A 597 -6.96 13.33 34.33
N ARG A 598 -7.90 13.22 35.27
CA ARG A 598 -7.78 13.76 36.64
C ARG A 598 -8.07 12.70 37.70
N THR A 599 -7.96 11.43 37.35
CA THR A 599 -8.41 10.30 38.18
C THR A 599 -7.68 10.16 39.51
N VAL A 600 -6.36 10.37 39.50
CA VAL A 600 -5.48 10.20 40.66
C VAL A 600 -5.55 11.44 41.55
N ALA A 601 -5.38 12.63 40.97
CA ALA A 601 -5.34 13.90 41.67
C ALA A 601 -6.67 14.22 42.36
N SER A 602 -7.79 13.90 41.71
CA SER A 602 -9.13 14.10 42.28
C SER A 602 -9.61 12.95 43.19
N ARG A 603 -8.94 11.79 43.13
CA ARG A 603 -9.42 10.52 43.70
C ARG A 603 -10.82 10.14 43.20
N ASN A 604 -11.14 10.50 41.95
CA ASN A 604 -12.39 10.17 41.29
C ASN A 604 -12.12 9.34 40.02
N ALA A 605 -12.49 8.06 40.07
CA ALA A 605 -12.31 7.13 38.97
C ALA A 605 -13.10 7.47 37.70
N THR A 606 -14.07 8.39 37.76
CA THR A 606 -14.87 8.79 36.60
C THR A 606 -14.29 9.98 35.82
N LEU A 607 -13.29 10.68 36.35
CA LEU A 607 -12.73 11.89 35.71
C LEU A 607 -11.66 11.54 34.66
N HIS A 608 -12.11 10.86 33.62
CA HIS A 608 -11.35 10.62 32.40
C HIS A 608 -11.40 11.84 31.48
N ALA A 609 -10.39 12.00 30.62
CA ALA A 609 -10.21 13.14 29.74
C ALA A 609 -11.48 13.54 28.97
N GLU A 610 -12.19 12.55 28.42
CA GLU A 610 -13.40 12.77 27.61
C GLU A 610 -14.51 13.40 28.44
N LEU A 611 -14.73 12.88 29.65
CA LEU A 611 -15.80 13.31 30.55
C LEU A 611 -15.47 14.60 31.29
N VAL A 612 -14.18 14.85 31.57
CA VAL A 612 -13.71 16.12 32.13
C VAL A 612 -14.03 17.26 31.16
N ALA A 613 -13.61 17.12 29.90
CA ALA A 613 -13.86 18.13 28.88
C ALA A 613 -15.36 18.37 28.66
N LEU A 614 -16.15 17.29 28.62
CA LEU A 614 -17.59 17.37 28.43
C LEU A 614 -18.31 18.06 29.60
N GLY A 615 -17.88 17.79 30.83
CA GLY A 615 -18.43 18.45 32.01
C GLY A 615 -18.12 19.95 32.07
N GLU A 616 -16.94 20.36 31.59
CA GLU A 616 -16.59 21.78 31.44
C GLU A 616 -17.45 22.46 30.37
N LEU A 617 -17.68 21.78 29.24
CA LEU A 617 -18.58 22.25 28.19
C LEU A 617 -20.03 22.42 28.67
N GLU A 618 -20.55 21.43 29.43
CA GLU A 618 -21.89 21.51 30.01
C GLU A 618 -22.04 22.73 30.92
N ALA A 619 -21.02 22.98 31.76
CA ALA A 619 -21.00 24.13 32.67
C ALA A 619 -20.97 25.46 31.90
N GLU A 620 -20.24 25.55 30.79
CA GLU A 620 -20.20 26.74 29.93
C GLU A 620 -21.53 26.98 29.20
N LEU A 621 -22.16 25.92 28.69
CA LEU A 621 -23.47 25.98 28.03
C LEU A 621 -24.61 26.28 29.03
N GLY A 622 -24.39 26.01 30.32
CA GLY A 622 -25.32 26.33 31.41
C GLY A 622 -26.57 25.44 31.48
N SER A 623 -26.68 24.39 30.63
CA SER A 623 -27.75 23.40 30.71
C SER A 623 -27.39 22.08 29.99
N ALA A 624 -27.86 20.96 30.54
CA ALA A 624 -27.72 19.63 29.95
C ALA A 624 -28.49 19.51 28.62
N GLU A 625 -29.62 20.21 28.50
CA GLU A 625 -30.42 20.22 27.27
C GLU A 625 -29.67 20.88 26.11
N ALA A 626 -28.92 21.95 26.37
CA ALA A 626 -28.08 22.59 25.35
C ALA A 626 -26.94 21.67 24.90
N LEU A 627 -26.31 20.95 25.83
CA LEU A 627 -25.29 19.96 25.50
C LEU A 627 -25.86 18.82 24.66
N ALA A 628 -27.01 18.27 25.04
CA ALA A 628 -27.68 17.20 24.30
C ALA A 628 -28.09 17.63 22.88
N ALA A 629 -28.49 18.90 22.70
CA ALA A 629 -28.80 19.45 21.38
C ALA A 629 -27.55 19.63 20.50
N LEU A 630 -26.38 19.90 21.11
CA LEU A 630 -25.12 20.05 20.41
C LEU A 630 -24.45 18.69 20.10
N ALA A 631 -24.68 17.69 20.95
CA ALA A 631 -23.98 16.40 20.91
C ALA A 631 -23.92 15.71 19.55
N PRO A 632 -24.99 15.64 18.73
CA PRO A 632 -24.93 15.01 17.40
C PRO A 632 -23.93 15.65 16.44
N HIS A 633 -23.47 16.86 16.74
CA HIS A 633 -22.47 17.62 15.98
C HIS A 633 -21.09 17.65 16.64
N LEU A 634 -20.95 17.06 17.83
CA LEU A 634 -19.70 17.01 18.56
C LEU A 634 -18.86 15.81 18.13
N HIS A 635 -17.64 16.09 17.68
CA HIS A 635 -16.64 15.08 17.37
C HIS A 635 -15.57 15.09 18.46
N LEU A 636 -15.37 13.94 19.09
CA LEU A 636 -14.32 13.71 20.09
C LEU A 636 -13.02 13.31 19.41
N TYR A 637 -11.91 13.88 19.87
CA TYR A 637 -10.55 13.43 19.58
C TYR A 637 -9.88 13.10 20.90
N VAL A 638 -9.47 11.85 21.11
CA VAL A 638 -8.87 11.40 22.36
C VAL A 638 -7.60 10.59 22.11
N THR A 639 -6.55 10.81 22.90
CA THR A 639 -5.25 10.15 22.66
C THR A 639 -5.27 8.65 22.92
N LEU A 640 -6.19 8.16 23.77
CA LEU A 640 -6.38 6.75 24.07
C LEU A 640 -7.86 6.39 23.87
N GLU A 641 -8.13 5.23 23.27
CA GLU A 641 -9.48 4.73 23.05
C GLU A 641 -10.33 4.77 24.35
N PRO A 642 -11.56 5.31 24.29
CA PRO A 642 -12.43 5.41 25.44
C PRO A 642 -12.69 4.05 26.10
N CYS A 643 -12.67 4.02 27.43
CA CYS A 643 -13.05 2.82 28.16
C CYS A 643 -14.56 2.55 28.04
N GLY A 644 -15.02 1.36 28.47
CA GLY A 644 -16.44 0.97 28.35
C GLY A 644 -17.41 1.93 29.05
N MET A 645 -16.99 2.55 30.15
CA MET A 645 -17.76 3.57 30.86
C MET A 645 -17.89 4.85 30.02
N CYS A 646 -16.77 5.43 29.55
CA CYS A 646 -16.79 6.63 28.72
C CYS A 646 -17.60 6.39 27.46
N PHE A 647 -17.32 5.29 26.74
CA PHE A 647 -18.04 4.97 25.51
C PHE A 647 -19.56 4.85 25.72
N SER A 648 -19.99 4.19 26.79
CA SER A 648 -21.43 4.08 27.10
C SER A 648 -22.07 5.43 27.38
N ALA A 649 -21.39 6.32 28.11
CA ALA A 649 -21.88 7.68 28.37
C ALA A 649 -21.97 8.51 27.08
N LEU A 650 -20.94 8.44 26.22
CA LEU A 650 -20.93 9.13 24.93
C LEU A 650 -22.03 8.65 24.00
N ARG A 651 -22.32 7.34 24.02
CA ARG A 651 -23.43 6.73 23.28
C ARG A 651 -24.78 7.22 23.75
N GLU A 652 -24.98 7.28 25.06
CA GLU A 652 -26.24 7.79 25.63
C GLU A 652 -26.47 9.26 25.26
N LEU A 653 -25.39 10.05 25.21
CA LEU A 653 -25.45 11.45 24.79
C LEU A 653 -25.71 11.63 23.28
N GLY A 654 -25.40 10.62 22.45
CA GLY A 654 -25.59 10.66 21.01
C GLY A 654 -24.56 11.53 20.28
N VAL A 655 -23.28 11.41 20.63
CA VAL A 655 -22.21 12.20 20.01
C VAL A 655 -22.00 11.85 18.53
N GLY A 656 -21.58 12.83 17.73
CA GLY A 656 -21.47 12.70 16.27
C GLY A 656 -20.40 11.71 15.81
N ALA A 657 -19.20 11.75 16.39
CA ALA A 657 -18.13 10.81 16.07
C ALA A 657 -17.06 10.74 17.17
N ILE A 658 -16.32 9.63 17.20
CA ILE A 658 -15.17 9.43 18.10
C ILE A 658 -13.93 9.12 17.26
N HIS A 659 -12.90 9.94 17.42
CA HIS A 659 -11.57 9.74 16.86
C HIS A 659 -10.60 9.42 17.99
N TYR A 660 -9.82 8.35 17.87
CA TYR A 660 -8.84 7.99 18.90
C TYR A 660 -7.45 7.65 18.34
N GLY A 661 -6.42 7.93 19.13
CA GLY A 661 -5.02 7.68 18.75
C GLY A 661 -4.60 6.24 19.00
N ALA A 662 -4.27 5.91 20.24
CA ALA A 662 -3.91 4.56 20.65
C ALA A 662 -5.16 3.73 21.01
N ALA A 663 -5.16 2.43 20.66
CA ALA A 663 -6.17 1.49 21.14
C ALA A 663 -5.98 1.19 22.65
N ASN A 664 -7.05 0.80 23.34
CA ASN A 664 -7.02 0.46 24.77
C ASN A 664 -7.20 -1.05 25.00
N PRO A 665 -6.10 -1.82 25.10
CA PRO A 665 -6.17 -3.29 25.11
C PRO A 665 -6.58 -3.90 26.47
N ARG A 666 -7.03 -3.11 27.46
CA ARG A 666 -7.28 -3.56 28.85
C ARG A 666 -8.33 -4.68 29.01
N PHE A 667 -8.98 -5.13 27.94
CA PHE A 667 -10.02 -6.17 27.95
C PHE A 667 -9.71 -7.42 27.10
N GLY A 668 -8.45 -7.88 27.08
CA GLY A 668 -8.14 -9.23 26.58
C GLY A 668 -8.13 -9.34 25.06
N GLY A 669 -7.23 -8.60 24.41
CA GLY A 669 -6.87 -8.83 23.00
C GLY A 669 -7.77 -8.14 21.97
N GLY A 670 -8.77 -7.35 22.38
CA GLY A 670 -9.59 -6.52 21.50
C GLY A 670 -9.75 -5.09 22.01
N THR A 671 -10.14 -4.18 21.12
CA THR A 671 -10.61 -2.83 21.47
C THR A 671 -11.94 -2.91 22.22
N VAL A 672 -12.20 -2.00 23.16
CA VAL A 672 -13.50 -1.90 23.87
C VAL A 672 -14.65 -1.76 22.87
N LEU A 673 -14.39 -1.09 21.76
CA LEU A 673 -15.34 -0.87 20.67
C LEU A 673 -15.64 -2.16 19.89
N ASN A 674 -14.65 -3.02 19.67
CA ASN A 674 -14.86 -4.33 19.00
C ASN A 674 -15.72 -5.26 19.86
N LEU A 675 -15.65 -5.19 21.20
CA LEU A 675 -16.47 -6.02 22.08
C LEU A 675 -17.97 -5.68 22.03
N ASN A 676 -18.37 -4.54 21.44
CA ASN A 676 -19.76 -4.08 21.30
C ASN A 676 -20.27 -4.01 19.84
N ALA A 677 -19.58 -4.65 18.89
CA ALA A 677 -19.88 -4.54 17.45
C ALA A 677 -21.30 -5.01 17.03
N GLU A 678 -22.02 -5.78 17.86
CA GLU A 678 -23.43 -6.13 17.60
C GLU A 678 -24.41 -4.95 17.76
N ALA A 679 -23.95 -3.77 18.21
CA ALA A 679 -24.79 -2.58 18.37
C ALA A 679 -24.02 -1.25 18.08
N ALA A 680 -23.75 -0.94 16.81
CA ALA A 680 -23.11 0.33 16.43
C ALA A 680 -24.13 1.49 16.33
N ALA A 681 -23.92 2.58 17.10
CA ALA A 681 -24.68 3.84 16.98
C ALA A 681 -23.80 5.11 16.82
N ILE A 682 -22.48 5.05 17.09
CA ILE A 682 -21.57 6.19 16.90
C ILE A 682 -20.43 5.80 15.93
N PRO A 683 -20.18 6.57 14.86
CA PRO A 683 -18.99 6.44 14.03
C PRO A 683 -17.69 6.55 14.84
N CYS A 684 -16.80 5.56 14.73
CA CYS A 684 -15.51 5.56 15.41
C CYS A 684 -14.36 5.40 14.42
N VAL A 685 -13.33 6.23 14.54
CA VAL A 685 -12.12 6.21 13.70
C VAL A 685 -10.89 6.12 14.60
N GLY A 686 -10.22 4.97 14.58
CA GLY A 686 -8.99 4.74 15.35
C GLY A 686 -7.72 5.04 14.57
N GLY A 687 -6.60 5.19 15.29
CA GLY A 687 -5.26 5.27 14.72
C GLY A 687 -4.81 6.68 14.30
N VAL A 688 -5.57 7.73 14.61
CA VAL A 688 -5.20 9.10 14.26
C VAL A 688 -4.03 9.55 15.14
N CYS A 689 -2.87 9.89 14.57
CA CYS A 689 -1.64 10.19 15.33
C CYS A 689 -1.30 9.10 16.37
N ARG A 690 -1.49 7.83 16.00
CA ARG A 690 -1.27 6.68 16.90
C ARG A 690 0.12 6.68 17.51
N ASP A 691 1.16 6.86 16.70
CA ASP A 691 2.54 6.71 17.16
C ASP A 691 2.87 7.75 18.23
N ASP A 692 2.44 9.01 18.02
CA ASP A 692 2.57 10.08 19.02
C ASP A 692 1.83 9.72 20.32
N ALA A 693 0.61 9.19 20.22
CA ALA A 693 -0.18 8.80 21.38
C ALA A 693 0.42 7.60 22.14
N VAL A 694 0.94 6.61 21.42
CA VAL A 694 1.62 5.44 22.00
C VAL A 694 2.93 5.86 22.67
N GLU A 695 3.70 6.74 22.03
CA GLU A 695 4.98 7.22 22.55
C GLU A 695 4.80 8.03 23.83
N LEU A 696 3.75 8.87 23.90
CA LEU A 696 3.39 9.60 25.10
C LEU A 696 3.09 8.66 26.28
N LEU A 697 2.34 7.59 26.04
CA LEU A 697 2.03 6.57 27.06
C LEU A 697 3.27 5.78 27.48
N LYS A 698 4.10 5.35 26.52
CA LYS A 698 5.36 4.63 26.79
C LYS A 698 6.31 5.46 27.65
N SER A 699 6.51 6.73 27.28
CA SER A 699 7.35 7.68 28.00
C SER A 699 6.88 7.83 29.46
N PHE A 700 5.57 7.98 29.69
CA PHE A 700 5.01 8.05 31.04
C PHE A 700 5.29 6.78 31.86
N TYR A 701 4.99 5.60 31.33
CA TYR A 701 5.19 4.35 32.09
C TYR A 701 6.67 4.07 32.37
N ALA A 702 7.59 4.46 31.48
CA ALA A 702 9.02 4.37 31.73
C ALA A 702 9.46 5.22 32.95
N THR A 703 8.87 6.42 33.12
CA THR A 703 9.19 7.29 34.27
C THR A 703 8.58 6.83 35.60
N GLN A 704 7.45 6.12 35.57
CA GLN A 704 6.79 5.60 36.77
C GLN A 704 7.40 4.30 37.30
N ASN A 705 8.18 3.59 36.49
CA ASN A 705 8.74 2.29 36.84
C ASN A 705 10.21 2.16 36.37
N PRO A 706 11.19 2.66 37.16
CA PRO A 706 12.61 2.65 36.78
C PRO A 706 13.19 1.26 36.51
N ALA A 707 12.55 0.20 37.02
CA ALA A 707 12.97 -1.19 36.83
C ALA A 707 12.79 -1.70 35.38
N THR A 708 11.94 -1.06 34.57
CA THR A 708 11.76 -1.40 33.14
C THR A 708 12.73 -0.68 32.21
N ALA A 709 13.45 0.35 32.67
CA ALA A 709 14.48 1.03 31.87
C ALA A 709 15.71 0.15 31.60
N GLY A 710 15.98 -0.84 32.45
CA GLY A 710 17.15 -1.72 32.36
C GLY A 710 17.05 -2.89 31.37
N ILE A 711 15.97 -3.02 30.59
CA ILE A 711 15.79 -4.14 29.64
C ILE A 711 16.23 -3.74 28.21
N HIS A 712 16.51 -2.45 27.95
CA HIS A 712 16.99 -1.97 26.64
C HIS A 712 18.50 -1.64 26.58
N GLU A 713 19.26 -1.79 27.68
CA GLU A 713 20.71 -1.49 27.71
C GLU A 713 21.63 -2.73 27.64
N THR A 714 21.12 -3.92 27.33
CA THR A 714 21.96 -5.14 27.14
C THR A 714 22.05 -5.63 25.69
N THR A 715 21.92 -4.73 24.71
CA THR A 715 22.26 -4.98 23.30
C THR A 715 23.25 -3.95 22.73
N GLN A 716 24.20 -3.51 23.55
CA GLN A 716 25.46 -2.93 23.09
C GLN A 716 26.63 -3.60 23.83
N ALA A 717 26.97 -4.80 23.39
CA ALA A 717 28.30 -5.40 23.48
C ALA A 717 28.48 -6.38 22.33
#